data_AF-A0AA93HGV2-F1
#
_entry.id   AF-A0AA93HGV2-F1
#
_cell.length_a   1.000
_cell.length_b   1.000
_cell.length_c   1.000
_cell.angle_alpha   90.00
_cell.angle_beta   90.00
_cell.angle_gamma   90.00
#
_symmetry.space_group_name_H-M   'P 1'
#
loop_
_entity.id
_entity.type
_entity.pdbx_description
1 polymer ?
#
loop_
_entity_poly.entity_id
_entity_poly.type
_entity_poly.pdbx_seq_one_letter_code
_entity_poly.pdbx_strand_id
1 'polypeptide(L)'
;MNKSYPVLPLRDIVVFPHMIVPLFVGRDKSVAALEAAMAADKEIFLVAQLDPAEDDPSRDDLYDMGVTAEVLQLLKLPDGTVRVLVSGKERAALDTLDESGSFLTASVAPVEGAVAEGTEVQALMRSVVDQFENYAKLNRKLPSETAGQLGELEDPSRLADAVAGNIAVKVADKQSLLVESDPVKRLEMVFAFMEGELGVLQVEKKIRSRVKRQMEKTQREYYLNEQLKAIQRELGNEGEEGEGDEIAELTQKIATLKLSKEARTKATAELKKLKTMAPMSAEATVVRNYLDVLLGLPWGKRSKLKKDLPTAQAVLDQDHYALEKVKDRIVEYLAVQARTNKLKGPILCLVGPPGVGKTSLGKSIAKATGREFIRQSLGGVRDEAEIRGHRRTYIGSLPGKIVTNLRKAGASNPLFLLDEIDKLGQDFRGDPASALLEVLDPEQNAKFSDHYLEIDIDLSDVMFVCTANSLNLPQPLLDRMEIIRLEGYTEDEKVEIAERHLIAKQIDAHGLKESEFALTNEGLRDLIRYYTREAGVRTLEREIAKLARKALRRILEGKAESVTVTPENLHEFAGVRKYRFGVGEEEHQIGAVTGLAWTEVGGELLTIESVTVPGKGAIKTTGKLGDVMKESVEAAMSFVKARAPTYGIKPSLFARKDVHVHLPEGAVPKDGPSAGIGLVTSIVSTLTGVPVRREVAMTGEVTLRGRVLPIGGLKEKLLAAMRGGITTVLIPQENEKDLADLPANIRQGLEIVPVSHVDEVLRLALTGPLEAIDWTDADELAVQPPAAVPGIGEVRHH
;
A
#
# COMPACT_ATOMS: atom_id res chain seq x y z
N MET A 1 42.59 -8.11 -24.07
CA MET A 1 42.23 -7.39 -25.32
C MET A 1 40.72 -7.36 -25.37
N ASN A 2 40.08 -6.20 -25.18
CA ASN A 2 38.62 -6.13 -25.23
C ASN A 2 38.17 -6.27 -26.69
N LYS A 3 37.42 -7.33 -26.99
CA LYS A 3 36.79 -7.56 -28.30
C LYS A 3 35.40 -6.91 -28.29
N SER A 4 35.03 -6.29 -29.41
CA SER A 4 33.72 -5.67 -29.60
C SER A 4 32.78 -6.65 -30.31
N TYR A 5 31.57 -6.82 -29.79
CA TYR A 5 30.56 -7.73 -30.30
C TYR A 5 29.23 -7.03 -30.56
N PRO A 6 28.49 -7.40 -31.62
CA PRO A 6 27.09 -7.02 -31.77
C PRO A 6 26.26 -7.57 -30.60
N VAL A 7 25.42 -6.72 -30.01
CA VAL A 7 24.64 -7.06 -28.81
C VAL A 7 23.22 -7.46 -29.19
N LEU A 8 22.75 -8.56 -28.61
CA LEU A 8 21.36 -8.98 -28.70
C LEU A 8 20.73 -8.98 -27.30
N PRO A 9 19.93 -7.95 -26.97
CA PRO A 9 19.17 -7.90 -25.72
C PRO A 9 18.07 -8.98 -25.69
N LEU A 10 18.03 -9.75 -24.61
CA LEU A 10 17.08 -10.83 -24.37
C LEU A 10 16.03 -10.39 -23.34
N ARG A 11 14.75 -10.65 -23.62
CA ARG A 11 13.63 -10.24 -22.74
C ARG A 11 13.35 -11.26 -21.64
N ASP A 12 13.04 -12.49 -22.05
CA ASP A 12 12.46 -13.51 -21.16
C ASP A 12 13.38 -14.71 -20.92
N ILE A 13 14.65 -14.63 -21.36
CA ILE A 13 15.58 -15.76 -21.27
C ILE A 13 17.01 -15.29 -20.97
N VAL A 14 17.67 -16.05 -20.09
CA VAL A 14 19.11 -15.97 -19.83
C VAL A 14 19.76 -17.19 -20.48
N VAL A 15 20.77 -16.95 -21.32
CA VAL A 15 21.52 -18.01 -22.01
C VAL A 15 22.78 -18.31 -21.20
N PHE A 16 23.08 -19.59 -21.01
CA PHE A 16 24.27 -20.06 -20.30
C PHE A 16 25.34 -20.55 -21.29
N PRO A 17 26.62 -20.64 -20.87
CA PRO A 17 27.67 -21.29 -21.66
C PRO A 17 27.25 -22.71 -22.10
N HIS A 18 27.61 -23.09 -23.33
CA HIS A 18 27.28 -24.37 -23.98
C HIS A 18 25.78 -24.64 -24.21
N MET A 19 24.89 -23.71 -23.85
CA MET A 19 23.46 -23.84 -24.10
C MET A 19 23.15 -23.50 -25.56
N ILE A 20 22.42 -24.40 -26.24
CA ILE A 20 21.90 -24.17 -27.59
C ILE A 20 20.44 -23.81 -27.49
N VAL A 21 20.05 -22.63 -27.96
CA VAL A 21 18.66 -22.15 -27.86
C VAL A 21 18.20 -21.45 -29.13
N PRO A 22 16.97 -21.74 -29.61
CA PRO A 22 16.36 -20.96 -30.67
C PRO A 22 15.80 -19.65 -30.12
N LEU A 23 16.19 -18.51 -30.70
CA LEU A 23 15.69 -17.18 -30.39
C LEU A 23 14.88 -16.63 -31.56
N PHE A 24 13.81 -15.89 -31.24
CA PHE A 24 12.99 -15.16 -32.20
C PHE A 24 13.28 -13.67 -32.06
N VAL A 25 13.70 -13.04 -33.15
CA VAL A 25 14.14 -11.65 -33.17
C VAL A 25 13.28 -10.88 -34.17
N GLY A 26 12.58 -9.86 -33.68
CA GLY A 26 11.65 -9.05 -34.48
C GLY A 26 11.95 -7.55 -34.51
N ARG A 27 12.90 -7.05 -33.70
CA ARG A 27 13.27 -5.63 -33.68
C ARG A 27 14.28 -5.33 -34.79
N ASP A 28 14.08 -4.25 -35.54
CA ASP A 28 14.93 -3.87 -36.67
C ASP A 28 16.41 -3.74 -36.27
N LYS A 29 16.71 -3.09 -35.14
CA LYS A 29 18.09 -2.98 -34.61
C LYS A 29 18.72 -4.34 -34.27
N SER A 30 17.94 -5.26 -33.71
CA SER A 30 18.40 -6.60 -33.35
C SER A 30 18.58 -7.50 -34.57
N VAL A 31 17.73 -7.34 -35.60
CA VAL A 31 17.91 -8.01 -36.89
C VAL A 31 19.17 -7.49 -37.58
N ALA A 32 19.40 -6.18 -37.57
CA ALA A 32 20.62 -5.57 -38.10
C ALA A 32 21.89 -6.07 -37.36
N ALA A 33 21.83 -6.23 -36.02
CA ALA A 33 22.93 -6.80 -35.23
C ALA A 33 23.27 -8.24 -35.67
N LEU A 34 22.25 -9.07 -35.91
CA LEU A 34 22.43 -10.45 -36.39
C LEU A 34 23.01 -10.52 -37.80
N GLU A 35 22.55 -9.65 -38.71
CA GLU A 35 23.09 -9.58 -40.08
C GLU A 35 24.55 -9.12 -40.09
N ALA A 36 24.90 -8.13 -39.26
CA ALA A 36 26.27 -7.67 -39.09
C ALA A 36 27.17 -8.77 -38.51
N ALA A 37 26.69 -9.49 -37.48
CA ALA A 37 27.42 -10.62 -36.91
C ALA A 37 27.66 -11.75 -37.91
N MET A 38 26.66 -12.07 -38.73
CA MET A 38 26.75 -13.09 -39.79
C MET A 38 27.74 -12.71 -40.92
N ALA A 39 27.93 -11.41 -41.17
CA ALA A 39 28.91 -10.91 -42.14
C ALA A 39 30.36 -10.89 -41.58
N ALA A 40 30.51 -10.91 -40.26
CA ALA A 40 31.79 -10.93 -39.55
C ALA A 40 32.11 -12.36 -39.06
N ASP A 41 32.46 -12.51 -37.77
CA ASP A 41 32.93 -13.77 -37.17
C ASP A 41 31.80 -14.69 -36.63
N LYS A 42 30.52 -14.37 -36.91
CA LYS A 42 29.33 -15.07 -36.39
C LYS A 42 29.21 -15.08 -34.85
N GLU A 43 29.97 -14.23 -34.17
CA GLU A 43 29.91 -14.07 -32.72
C GLU A 43 29.02 -12.88 -32.36
N ILE A 44 28.21 -13.08 -31.32
CA ILE A 44 27.31 -12.07 -30.75
C ILE A 44 27.43 -12.09 -29.22
N PHE A 45 27.06 -10.99 -28.59
CA PHE A 45 26.93 -10.93 -27.13
C PHE A 45 25.46 -10.94 -26.73
N LEU A 46 25.10 -11.91 -25.88
CA LEU A 46 23.75 -12.10 -25.35
C LEU A 46 23.69 -11.56 -23.93
N VAL A 47 22.76 -10.63 -23.69
CA VAL A 47 22.57 -10.02 -22.38
C VAL A 47 21.07 -9.87 -22.08
N ALA A 48 20.66 -10.16 -20.85
CA ALA A 48 19.28 -10.01 -20.44
C ALA A 48 18.95 -8.52 -20.13
N GLN A 49 17.69 -8.15 -20.34
CA GLN A 49 17.13 -6.85 -19.96
C GLN A 49 16.59 -6.87 -18.52
N LEU A 50 16.65 -5.73 -17.83
CA LEU A 50 16.02 -5.52 -16.52
C LEU A 50 14.51 -5.43 -16.66
N ASP A 51 14.02 -4.68 -17.66
CA ASP A 51 12.59 -4.60 -18.01
C ASP A 51 12.33 -5.24 -19.39
N PRO A 52 11.58 -6.36 -19.47
CA PRO A 52 11.18 -7.00 -20.72
C PRO A 52 10.29 -6.12 -21.65
N ALA A 53 9.65 -5.09 -21.11
CA ALA A 53 8.73 -4.21 -21.84
C ALA A 53 9.47 -3.11 -22.64
N GLU A 54 10.72 -2.79 -22.28
CA GLU A 54 11.48 -1.72 -22.93
C GLU A 54 11.93 -2.13 -24.33
N ASP A 55 11.60 -1.33 -25.35
CA ASP A 55 11.82 -1.69 -26.75
C ASP A 55 13.19 -1.29 -27.30
N ASP A 56 13.81 -0.26 -26.74
CA ASP A 56 15.15 0.20 -27.12
C ASP A 56 16.01 0.38 -25.85
N PRO A 57 16.51 -0.74 -25.27
CA PRO A 57 17.16 -0.71 -23.96
C PRO A 57 18.48 0.06 -24.03
N SER A 58 18.66 1.00 -23.10
CA SER A 58 19.91 1.72 -22.88
C SER A 58 20.87 0.90 -22.01
N ARG A 59 22.10 1.38 -21.80
CA ARG A 59 23.09 0.72 -20.92
C ARG A 59 22.56 0.39 -19.52
N ASP A 60 21.74 1.27 -18.93
CA ASP A 60 21.20 1.11 -17.58
C ASP A 60 20.05 0.10 -17.50
N ASP A 61 19.51 -0.32 -18.66
CA ASP A 61 18.40 -1.28 -18.78
C ASP A 61 18.90 -2.73 -19.00
N LEU A 62 20.22 -2.93 -19.07
CA LEU A 62 20.87 -4.21 -19.32
C LEU A 62 21.66 -4.69 -18.10
N TYR A 63 21.70 -6.00 -17.89
CA TYR A 63 22.57 -6.58 -16.86
C TYR A 63 24.05 -6.49 -17.24
N ASP A 64 24.91 -6.37 -16.23
CA ASP A 64 26.36 -6.25 -16.42
C ASP A 64 27.05 -7.54 -16.90
N MET A 65 26.42 -8.69 -16.72
CA MET A 65 26.95 -10.01 -17.07
C MET A 65 26.11 -10.67 -18.15
N GLY A 66 26.78 -11.17 -19.19
CA GLY A 66 26.15 -11.89 -20.29
C GLY A 66 27.02 -13.04 -20.80
N VAL A 67 26.68 -13.55 -21.98
CA VAL A 67 27.36 -14.69 -22.60
C VAL A 67 27.71 -14.35 -24.04
N THR A 68 28.97 -14.57 -24.42
CA THR A 68 29.37 -14.57 -25.83
C THR A 68 28.79 -15.82 -26.48
N ALA A 69 28.18 -15.70 -27.65
CA ALA A 69 27.53 -16.81 -28.34
C ALA A 69 27.87 -16.82 -29.82
N GLU A 70 27.85 -18.01 -30.40
CA GLU A 70 28.01 -18.21 -31.84
C GLU A 70 26.65 -18.45 -32.50
N VAL A 71 26.42 -17.78 -33.62
CA VAL A 71 25.23 -17.97 -34.45
C VAL A 71 25.42 -19.20 -35.33
N LEU A 72 24.69 -20.27 -35.02
CA LEU A 72 24.74 -21.54 -35.76
C LEU A 72 23.91 -21.49 -37.04
N GLN A 73 22.70 -20.94 -36.95
CA GLN A 73 21.75 -20.93 -38.07
C GLN A 73 20.82 -19.71 -37.98
N LEU A 74 20.55 -19.08 -39.13
CA LEU A 74 19.61 -17.97 -39.26
C LEU A 74 18.55 -18.30 -40.31
N LEU A 75 17.28 -18.18 -39.94
CA LEU A 75 16.13 -18.39 -40.82
C LEU A 75 15.21 -17.16 -40.78
N LYS A 76 15.04 -16.48 -41.91
CA LYS A 76 14.09 -15.38 -42.05
C LYS A 76 12.69 -15.93 -42.33
N LEU A 77 11.71 -15.53 -41.52
CA LEU A 77 10.31 -15.91 -41.70
C LEU A 77 9.60 -14.90 -42.61
N PRO A 78 8.51 -15.30 -43.30
CA PRO A 78 7.79 -14.43 -44.24
C PRO A 78 7.13 -13.20 -43.58
N ASP A 79 6.98 -13.22 -42.26
CA ASP A 79 6.39 -12.16 -41.44
C ASP A 79 7.39 -11.05 -41.06
N GLY A 80 8.65 -11.15 -41.51
CA GLY A 80 9.72 -10.20 -41.21
C GLY A 80 10.51 -10.54 -39.94
N THR A 81 10.10 -11.54 -39.16
CA THR A 81 10.86 -11.99 -37.98
C THR A 81 11.99 -12.93 -38.38
N VAL A 82 13.07 -12.94 -37.60
CA VAL A 82 14.23 -13.80 -37.81
C VAL A 82 14.32 -14.82 -36.67
N ARG A 83 14.29 -16.10 -37.02
CA ARG A 83 14.57 -17.19 -36.09
C ARG A 83 16.04 -17.56 -36.18
N VAL A 84 16.76 -17.41 -35.08
CA VAL A 84 18.20 -17.71 -34.99
C VAL A 84 18.45 -18.83 -33.98
N LEU A 85 19.37 -19.74 -34.28
CA LEU A 85 19.87 -20.74 -33.35
C LEU A 85 21.25 -20.32 -32.89
N VAL A 86 21.40 -20.12 -31.58
CA VAL A 86 22.65 -19.62 -30.96
C VAL A 86 23.22 -20.65 -30.00
N SER A 87 24.55 -20.72 -29.90
CA SER A 87 25.27 -21.54 -28.93
C SER A 87 26.09 -20.64 -28.01
N GLY A 88 25.80 -20.64 -26.71
CA GLY A 88 26.62 -19.93 -25.73
C GLY A 88 28.05 -20.49 -25.70
N LYS A 89 29.06 -19.62 -25.64
CA LYS A 89 30.48 -19.95 -25.52
C LYS A 89 30.96 -19.73 -24.10
N GLU A 90 31.12 -18.49 -23.68
CA GLU A 90 31.74 -18.12 -22.41
C GLU A 90 31.03 -16.94 -21.76
N ARG A 91 31.17 -16.81 -20.43
CA ARG A 91 30.67 -15.63 -19.71
C ARG A 91 31.54 -14.43 -20.04
N ALA A 92 30.92 -13.27 -20.21
CA ALA A 92 31.65 -12.01 -20.31
C ALA A 92 30.90 -10.89 -19.60
N ALA A 93 31.68 -10.00 -18.98
CA ALA A 93 31.18 -8.77 -18.39
C ALA A 93 31.11 -7.68 -19.46
N LEU A 94 30.03 -6.91 -19.47
CA LEU A 94 29.82 -5.78 -20.38
C LEU A 94 30.52 -4.54 -19.82
N ASP A 95 31.51 -4.04 -20.54
CA ASP A 95 32.35 -2.90 -20.13
C ASP A 95 31.75 -1.59 -20.65
N THR A 96 31.67 -1.44 -21.97
CA THR A 96 31.10 -0.27 -22.64
C THR A 96 30.08 -0.66 -23.70
N LEU A 97 29.00 0.12 -23.81
CA LEU A 97 27.97 -0.01 -24.84
C LEU A 97 28.02 1.21 -25.76
N ASP A 98 28.10 0.98 -27.06
CA ASP A 98 28.01 2.01 -28.10
C ASP A 98 26.65 1.89 -28.82
N GLU A 99 25.88 2.97 -28.72
CA GLU A 99 24.51 3.10 -29.21
C GLU A 99 24.43 3.96 -30.49
N SER A 100 25.56 4.47 -30.99
CA SER A 100 25.60 5.48 -32.07
C SER A 100 25.39 4.92 -33.49
N GLY A 101 25.31 3.59 -33.64
CA GLY A 101 25.17 2.88 -34.93
C GLY A 101 23.75 2.41 -35.27
N SER A 102 23.63 1.65 -36.36
CA SER A 102 22.35 1.01 -36.78
C SER A 102 21.96 -0.20 -35.92
N PHE A 103 22.84 -0.67 -35.05
CA PHE A 103 22.66 -1.74 -34.08
C PHE A 103 23.60 -1.51 -32.88
N LEU A 104 23.32 -2.17 -31.76
CA LEU A 104 24.09 -2.04 -30.52
C LEU A 104 25.41 -2.83 -30.61
N THR A 105 26.52 -2.24 -30.17
CA THR A 105 27.81 -2.92 -30.03
C THR A 105 28.37 -2.75 -28.63
N ALA A 106 28.91 -3.81 -28.04
CA ALA A 106 29.51 -3.75 -26.71
C ALA A 106 30.94 -4.27 -26.70
N SER A 107 31.79 -3.61 -25.92
CA SER A 107 33.09 -4.12 -25.51
C SER A 107 32.90 -5.04 -24.31
N VAL A 108 33.38 -6.27 -24.39
CA VAL A 108 33.18 -7.26 -23.32
C VAL A 108 34.51 -7.84 -22.85
N ALA A 109 34.57 -8.14 -21.55
CA ALA A 109 35.71 -8.79 -20.90
C ALA A 109 35.33 -10.23 -20.51
N PRO A 110 36.06 -11.26 -21.00
CA PRO A 110 35.79 -12.64 -20.62
C PRO A 110 36.02 -12.85 -19.12
N VAL A 111 35.17 -13.65 -18.48
CA VAL A 111 35.28 -13.97 -17.05
C VAL A 111 35.85 -15.37 -16.90
N GLU A 112 37.06 -15.46 -16.32
CA GLU A 112 37.69 -16.75 -16.01
C GLU A 112 36.94 -17.46 -14.88
N GLY A 113 36.60 -18.74 -15.10
CA GLY A 113 35.93 -19.57 -14.10
C GLY A 113 36.92 -20.04 -13.03
N ALA A 114 36.49 -20.02 -11.76
CA ALA A 114 37.27 -20.64 -10.68
C ALA A 114 37.21 -22.18 -10.81
N VAL A 115 38.34 -22.85 -10.59
CA VAL A 115 38.41 -24.32 -10.57
C VAL A 115 38.10 -24.81 -9.16
N ALA A 116 37.11 -25.68 -9.02
CA ALA A 116 36.74 -26.29 -7.76
C ALA A 116 36.92 -27.81 -7.82
N GLU A 117 37.85 -28.34 -7.02
CA GLU A 117 38.11 -29.77 -6.89
C GLU A 117 38.00 -30.20 -5.43
N GLY A 118 37.39 -31.36 -5.17
CA GLY A 118 37.29 -31.90 -3.81
C GLY A 118 36.22 -32.99 -3.69
N THR A 119 36.34 -33.81 -2.64
CA THR A 119 35.36 -34.87 -2.33
C THR A 119 33.98 -34.31 -1.98
N GLU A 120 33.92 -33.13 -1.36
CA GLU A 120 32.67 -32.44 -1.01
C GLU A 120 31.95 -31.93 -2.27
N VAL A 121 32.68 -31.36 -3.23
CA VAL A 121 32.13 -30.91 -4.51
C VAL A 121 31.53 -32.06 -5.30
N GLN A 122 32.22 -33.21 -5.35
CA GLN A 122 31.72 -34.43 -5.99
C GLN A 122 30.43 -34.95 -5.34
N ALA A 123 30.29 -34.85 -4.01
CA ALA A 123 29.05 -35.21 -3.31
C ALA A 123 27.90 -34.24 -3.64
N LEU A 124 28.19 -32.94 -3.71
CA LEU A 124 27.22 -31.91 -4.09
C LEU A 124 26.74 -32.10 -5.54
N MET A 125 27.65 -32.39 -6.48
CA MET A 125 27.30 -32.68 -7.87
C MET A 125 26.34 -33.86 -7.98
N ARG A 126 26.59 -34.97 -7.26
CA ARG A 126 25.65 -36.11 -7.21
C ARG A 126 24.29 -35.70 -6.67
N SER A 127 24.25 -34.89 -5.60
CA SER A 127 23.00 -34.40 -5.01
C SER A 127 22.20 -33.53 -6.00
N VAL A 128 22.88 -32.68 -6.76
CA VAL A 128 22.27 -31.85 -7.81
C VAL A 128 21.69 -32.72 -8.94
N VAL A 129 22.42 -33.74 -9.39
CA VAL A 129 21.93 -34.67 -10.42
C VAL A 129 20.71 -35.46 -9.94
N ASP A 130 20.74 -36.01 -8.73
CA ASP A 130 19.62 -36.74 -8.13
C ASP A 130 18.37 -35.85 -8.01
N GLN A 131 18.56 -34.60 -7.59
CA GLN A 131 17.48 -33.64 -7.45
C GLN A 131 16.92 -33.21 -8.81
N PHE A 132 17.79 -33.04 -9.82
CA PHE A 132 17.36 -32.76 -11.17
C PHE A 132 16.57 -33.92 -11.78
N GLU A 133 16.94 -35.17 -11.48
CA GLU A 133 16.17 -36.34 -11.92
C GLU A 133 14.75 -36.34 -11.33
N ASN A 134 14.61 -35.98 -10.05
CA ASN A 134 13.30 -35.81 -9.43
C ASN A 134 12.49 -34.67 -10.07
N TYR A 135 13.15 -33.57 -10.42
CA TYR A 135 12.55 -32.44 -11.12
C TYR A 135 12.07 -32.82 -12.52
N ALA A 136 12.89 -33.49 -13.31
CA ALA A 136 12.55 -33.97 -14.66
C ALA A 136 11.38 -34.97 -14.64
N LYS A 137 11.29 -35.85 -13.64
CA LYS A 137 10.15 -36.78 -13.48
C LYS A 137 8.81 -36.08 -13.27
N LEU A 138 8.81 -34.92 -12.62
CA LEU A 138 7.59 -34.14 -12.37
C LEU A 138 7.29 -33.15 -13.50
N ASN A 139 8.33 -32.61 -14.15
CA ASN A 139 8.19 -31.67 -15.25
C ASN A 139 8.10 -32.39 -16.61
N ARG A 140 6.87 -32.59 -17.10
CA ARG A 140 6.56 -33.28 -18.37
C ARG A 140 7.15 -32.64 -19.64
N LYS A 141 7.72 -31.43 -19.57
CA LYS A 141 8.34 -30.75 -20.71
C LYS A 141 9.78 -31.20 -20.96
N LEU A 142 10.43 -31.84 -19.98
CA LEU A 142 11.81 -32.31 -20.10
C LEU A 142 11.84 -33.79 -20.51
N PRO A 143 12.60 -34.17 -21.55
CA PRO A 143 12.89 -35.56 -21.85
C PRO A 143 13.62 -36.23 -20.68
N SER A 144 13.28 -37.48 -20.37
CA SER A 144 13.95 -38.25 -19.30
C SER A 144 15.44 -38.51 -19.57
N GLU A 145 15.86 -38.43 -20.84
CA GLU A 145 17.25 -38.61 -21.26
C GLU A 145 18.17 -37.47 -20.82
N THR A 146 17.64 -36.25 -20.60
CA THR A 146 18.42 -35.07 -20.21
C THR A 146 19.09 -35.25 -18.84
N ALA A 147 18.46 -35.97 -17.90
CA ALA A 147 19.07 -36.25 -16.60
C ALA A 147 20.30 -37.18 -16.71
N GLY A 148 20.26 -38.14 -17.64
CA GLY A 148 21.40 -39.04 -17.90
C GLY A 148 22.60 -38.29 -18.47
N GLN A 149 22.38 -37.37 -19.42
CA GLN A 149 23.44 -36.55 -20.03
C GLN A 149 24.12 -35.61 -19.02
N LEU A 150 23.37 -35.07 -18.06
CA LEU A 150 23.94 -34.22 -17.01
C LEU A 150 24.79 -35.02 -16.01
N GLY A 151 24.47 -36.29 -15.78
CA GLY A 151 25.25 -37.17 -14.90
C GLY A 151 26.63 -37.55 -15.44
N GLU A 152 26.88 -37.38 -16.74
CA GLU A 152 28.17 -37.61 -17.38
C GLU A 152 29.14 -36.42 -17.25
N LEU A 153 28.68 -35.27 -16.75
CA LEU A 153 29.50 -34.07 -16.59
C LEU A 153 30.36 -34.15 -15.31
N GLU A 154 31.67 -34.21 -15.49
CA GLU A 154 32.65 -34.22 -14.38
C GLU A 154 33.03 -32.82 -13.88
N ASP A 155 32.75 -31.77 -14.66
CA ASP A 155 33.07 -30.39 -14.32
C ASP A 155 31.92 -29.70 -13.55
N PRO A 156 32.17 -29.20 -12.31
CA PRO A 156 31.15 -28.56 -11.48
C PRO A 156 30.51 -27.32 -12.12
N SER A 157 31.30 -26.51 -12.82
CA SER A 157 30.81 -25.27 -13.44
C SER A 157 29.91 -25.60 -14.63
N ARG A 158 30.29 -26.55 -15.47
CA ARG A 158 29.47 -27.02 -16.60
C ARG A 158 28.19 -27.67 -16.14
N LEU A 159 28.22 -28.47 -15.06
CA LEU A 159 27.04 -29.08 -14.50
C LEU A 159 26.04 -28.01 -14.00
N ALA A 160 26.53 -27.03 -13.24
CA ALA A 160 25.68 -25.94 -12.75
C ALA A 160 25.01 -25.15 -13.89
N ASP A 161 25.77 -24.85 -14.95
CA ASP A 161 25.31 -24.07 -16.09
C ASP A 161 24.27 -24.83 -16.93
N ALA A 162 24.52 -26.13 -17.15
CA ALA A 162 23.61 -27.00 -17.89
C ALA A 162 22.29 -27.25 -17.12
N VAL A 163 22.34 -27.38 -15.79
CA VAL A 163 21.12 -27.48 -14.97
C VAL A 163 20.36 -26.15 -14.95
N ALA A 164 21.05 -25.01 -14.77
CA ALA A 164 20.45 -23.67 -14.76
C ALA A 164 19.68 -23.33 -16.05
N GLY A 165 20.16 -23.81 -17.20
CA GLY A 165 19.48 -23.69 -18.49
C GLY A 165 18.14 -24.42 -18.55
N ASN A 166 18.01 -25.56 -17.86
CA ASN A 166 16.84 -26.45 -17.92
C ASN A 166 15.78 -26.21 -16.82
N ILE A 167 16.14 -25.53 -15.73
CA ILE A 167 15.19 -25.18 -14.67
C ILE A 167 14.31 -23.99 -15.08
N ALA A 168 13.05 -24.00 -14.64
CA ALA A 168 12.05 -22.99 -15.00
C ALA A 168 11.91 -21.91 -13.91
N VAL A 169 12.98 -21.15 -13.66
CA VAL A 169 13.01 -20.05 -12.68
C VAL A 169 13.03 -18.68 -13.34
N LYS A 170 12.74 -17.62 -12.57
CA LYS A 170 12.65 -16.23 -13.08
C LYS A 170 13.99 -15.74 -13.63
N VAL A 171 13.94 -14.78 -14.56
CA VAL A 171 15.13 -14.17 -15.19
C VAL A 171 16.11 -13.62 -14.15
N ALA A 172 15.64 -12.91 -13.12
CA ALA A 172 16.48 -12.37 -12.05
C ALA A 172 17.26 -13.47 -11.29
N ASP A 173 16.60 -14.60 -11.00
CA ASP A 173 17.24 -15.73 -10.31
C ASP A 173 18.27 -16.42 -11.23
N LYS A 174 17.94 -16.62 -12.52
CA LYS A 174 18.90 -17.13 -13.51
C LYS A 174 20.10 -16.21 -13.68
N GLN A 175 19.86 -14.90 -13.64
CA GLN A 175 20.93 -13.92 -13.76
C GLN A 175 21.85 -13.96 -12.54
N SER A 176 21.33 -14.17 -11.33
CA SER A 176 22.16 -14.37 -10.13
C SER A 176 23.09 -15.59 -10.26
N LEU A 177 22.63 -16.67 -10.89
CA LEU A 177 23.44 -17.86 -11.20
C LEU A 177 24.52 -17.58 -12.25
N LEU A 178 24.23 -16.71 -13.22
CA LEU A 178 25.20 -16.32 -14.25
C LEU A 178 26.31 -15.43 -13.67
N VAL A 179 25.97 -14.57 -12.70
CA VAL A 179 26.88 -13.63 -12.02
C VAL A 179 27.79 -14.33 -11.01
N GLU A 180 27.30 -15.32 -10.27
CA GLU A 180 28.12 -16.06 -9.29
C GLU A 180 29.27 -16.78 -9.99
N SER A 181 30.51 -16.53 -9.59
CA SER A 181 31.73 -17.06 -10.22
C SER A 181 32.20 -18.37 -9.58
N ASP A 182 31.86 -18.61 -8.32
CA ASP A 182 32.22 -19.81 -7.55
C ASP A 182 31.33 -21.02 -7.96
N PRO A 183 31.91 -22.09 -8.55
CA PRO A 183 31.15 -23.26 -8.96
C PRO A 183 30.42 -23.97 -7.81
N VAL A 184 30.97 -23.96 -6.59
CA VAL A 184 30.38 -24.65 -5.45
C VAL A 184 29.12 -23.92 -5.01
N LYS A 185 29.20 -22.60 -4.80
CA LYS A 185 28.04 -21.78 -4.49
C LYS A 185 26.99 -21.84 -5.58
N ARG A 186 27.40 -21.87 -6.85
CA ARG A 186 26.46 -22.00 -7.97
C ARG A 186 25.70 -23.33 -7.92
N LEU A 187 26.37 -24.43 -7.60
CA LEU A 187 25.71 -25.73 -7.39
C LEU A 187 24.73 -25.69 -6.20
N GLU A 188 25.08 -25.05 -5.09
CA GLU A 188 24.17 -24.87 -3.94
C GLU A 188 22.94 -24.03 -4.31
N MET A 189 23.13 -22.91 -5.03
CA MET A 189 22.04 -22.05 -5.50
C MET A 189 21.11 -22.80 -6.44
N VAL A 190 21.67 -23.54 -7.42
CA VAL A 190 20.90 -24.37 -8.35
C VAL A 190 20.10 -25.43 -7.59
N PHE A 191 20.69 -26.08 -6.60
CA PHE A 191 20.01 -27.06 -5.75
C PHE A 191 18.82 -26.43 -5.01
N ALA A 192 19.02 -25.27 -4.37
CA ALA A 192 17.97 -24.56 -3.63
C ALA A 192 16.82 -24.09 -4.53
N PHE A 193 17.14 -23.58 -5.71
CA PHE A 193 16.13 -23.18 -6.70
C PHE A 193 15.32 -24.39 -7.21
N MET A 194 15.99 -25.53 -7.47
CA MET A 194 15.29 -26.77 -7.81
C MET A 194 14.38 -27.27 -6.69
N GLU A 195 14.80 -27.17 -5.43
CA GLU A 195 13.99 -27.58 -4.28
C GLU A 195 12.70 -26.75 -4.16
N GLY A 196 12.80 -25.43 -4.32
CA GLY A 196 11.64 -24.54 -4.34
C GLY A 196 10.64 -24.90 -5.45
N GLU A 197 11.12 -25.08 -6.68
CA GLU A 197 10.28 -25.46 -7.82
C GLU A 197 9.67 -26.85 -7.69
N LEU A 198 10.41 -27.81 -7.14
CA LEU A 198 9.89 -29.14 -6.83
C LEU A 198 8.71 -29.08 -5.86
N GLY A 199 8.78 -28.21 -4.84
CA GLY A 199 7.66 -27.98 -3.91
C GLY A 199 6.41 -27.49 -4.64
N VAL A 200 6.56 -26.53 -5.57
CA VAL A 200 5.46 -26.01 -6.39
C VAL A 200 4.86 -27.11 -7.27
N LEU A 201 5.70 -27.84 -8.02
CA LEU A 201 5.27 -28.93 -8.91
C LEU A 201 4.55 -30.06 -8.15
N GLN A 202 4.98 -30.37 -6.92
CA GLN A 202 4.32 -31.36 -6.09
C GLN A 202 2.93 -30.90 -5.64
N VAL A 203 2.78 -29.63 -5.25
CA VAL A 203 1.48 -29.04 -4.91
C VAL A 203 0.56 -29.04 -6.14
N GLU A 204 1.06 -28.64 -7.31
CA GLU A 204 0.30 -28.72 -8.56
C GLU A 204 -0.15 -30.14 -8.89
N LYS A 205 0.73 -31.13 -8.76
CA LYS A 205 0.38 -32.55 -8.95
C LYS A 205 -0.67 -33.01 -7.93
N LYS A 206 -0.59 -32.57 -6.68
CA LYS A 206 -1.58 -32.87 -5.63
C LYS A 206 -2.94 -32.23 -5.94
N ILE A 207 -2.96 -30.99 -6.43
CA ILE A 207 -4.18 -30.32 -6.89
C ILE A 207 -4.75 -31.07 -8.09
N ARG A 208 -3.94 -31.34 -9.11
CA ARG A 208 -4.37 -32.02 -10.34
C ARG A 208 -4.90 -33.43 -10.06
N SER A 209 -4.26 -34.18 -9.17
CA SER A 209 -4.76 -35.50 -8.75
C SER A 209 -6.05 -35.43 -7.94
N ARG A 210 -6.23 -34.41 -7.09
CA ARG A 210 -7.50 -34.14 -6.39
C ARG A 210 -8.61 -33.80 -7.37
N VAL A 211 -8.35 -32.92 -8.34
CA VAL A 211 -9.28 -32.57 -9.42
C VAL A 211 -9.60 -33.81 -10.26
N LYS A 212 -8.60 -34.62 -10.62
CA LYS A 212 -8.82 -35.87 -11.38
C LYS A 212 -9.68 -36.86 -10.61
N ARG A 213 -9.43 -37.08 -9.31
CA ARG A 213 -10.27 -37.95 -8.45
C ARG A 213 -11.70 -37.42 -8.33
N GLN A 214 -11.86 -36.10 -8.24
CA GLN A 214 -13.18 -35.49 -8.21
C GLN A 214 -13.90 -35.69 -9.55
N MET A 215 -13.21 -35.50 -10.68
CA MET A 215 -13.77 -35.77 -12.01
C MET A 215 -14.08 -37.25 -12.24
N GLU A 216 -13.22 -38.17 -11.83
CA GLU A 216 -13.46 -39.62 -11.89
C GLU A 216 -14.65 -40.02 -11.01
N LYS A 217 -14.79 -39.40 -9.82
CA LYS A 217 -15.98 -39.59 -8.97
C LYS A 217 -17.24 -39.06 -9.65
N THR A 218 -17.20 -37.87 -10.24
CA THR A 218 -18.33 -37.29 -10.99
C THR A 218 -18.67 -38.09 -12.23
N GLN A 219 -17.68 -38.60 -12.99
CA GLN A 219 -17.90 -39.50 -14.13
C GLN A 219 -18.48 -40.84 -13.68
N ARG A 220 -18.02 -41.38 -12.54
CA ARG A 220 -18.55 -42.63 -11.97
C ARG A 220 -19.98 -42.44 -11.46
N GLU A 221 -20.27 -41.34 -10.78
CA GLU A 221 -21.64 -40.96 -10.38
C GLU A 221 -22.53 -40.73 -11.62
N TYR A 222 -22.02 -40.07 -12.65
CA TYR A 222 -22.71 -39.91 -13.93
C TYR A 222 -23.01 -41.27 -14.59
N TYR A 223 -22.03 -42.17 -14.65
CA TYR A 223 -22.20 -43.51 -15.23
C TYR A 223 -23.13 -44.40 -14.40
N LEU A 224 -23.03 -44.34 -13.07
CA LEU A 224 -23.93 -45.04 -12.15
C LEU A 224 -25.35 -44.49 -12.23
N ASN A 225 -25.53 -43.17 -12.39
CA ASN A 225 -26.83 -42.56 -12.59
C ASN A 225 -27.42 -42.86 -13.98
N GLU A 226 -26.60 -42.95 -15.03
CA GLU A 226 -27.03 -43.45 -16.34
C GLU A 226 -27.41 -44.93 -16.29
N GLN A 227 -26.66 -45.76 -15.56
CA GLN A 227 -27.04 -47.16 -15.33
C GLN A 227 -28.31 -47.26 -14.48
N LEU A 228 -28.47 -46.44 -13.44
CA LEU A 228 -29.70 -46.37 -12.65
C LEU A 228 -30.88 -45.90 -13.51
N LYS A 229 -30.69 -44.95 -14.43
CA LYS A 229 -31.71 -44.50 -15.38
C LYS A 229 -32.04 -45.57 -16.42
N ALA A 230 -31.06 -46.32 -16.90
CA ALA A 230 -31.28 -47.46 -17.79
C ALA A 230 -32.05 -48.58 -17.06
N ILE A 231 -31.68 -48.87 -15.81
CA ILE A 231 -32.39 -49.81 -14.93
C ILE A 231 -33.82 -49.31 -14.62
N GLN A 232 -34.02 -48.02 -14.35
CA GLN A 232 -35.34 -47.41 -14.14
C GLN A 232 -36.20 -47.43 -15.40
N ARG A 233 -35.59 -47.26 -16.59
CA ARG A 233 -36.24 -47.44 -17.90
C ARG A 233 -36.65 -48.89 -18.16
N GLU A 234 -35.81 -49.87 -17.80
CA GLU A 234 -36.15 -51.30 -17.92
C GLU A 234 -37.17 -51.77 -16.88
N LEU A 235 -37.20 -51.14 -15.69
CA LEU A 235 -38.15 -51.44 -14.61
C LEU A 235 -39.54 -50.80 -14.81
N GLY A 236 -39.77 -50.04 -15.89
CA GLY A 236 -41.10 -49.53 -16.25
C GLY A 236 -41.69 -48.50 -15.28
N ASN A 237 -40.88 -47.88 -14.42
CA ASN A 237 -41.32 -46.79 -13.55
C ASN A 237 -41.15 -45.45 -14.27
N GLU A 238 -42.06 -45.14 -15.18
CA GLU A 238 -42.40 -43.74 -15.51
C GLU A 238 -43.13 -43.15 -14.29
N GLY A 239 -42.37 -42.55 -13.36
CA GLY A 239 -42.91 -41.94 -12.15
C GLY A 239 -42.18 -40.67 -11.78
N GLU A 240 -42.86 -39.54 -11.97
CA GLU A 240 -42.45 -38.13 -11.87
C GLU A 240 -42.07 -37.61 -10.46
N GLU A 241 -41.54 -38.41 -9.55
CA GLU A 241 -41.51 -38.02 -8.11
C GLU A 241 -40.30 -37.16 -7.66
N GLY A 242 -39.55 -36.51 -8.56
CA GLY A 242 -38.43 -35.64 -8.16
C GLY A 242 -38.16 -34.41 -9.04
N GLU A 243 -38.45 -34.47 -10.34
CA GLU A 243 -38.14 -33.39 -11.30
C GLU A 243 -39.30 -32.39 -11.48
N GLY A 244 -40.54 -32.80 -11.20
CA GLY A 244 -41.72 -31.93 -11.27
C GLY A 244 -41.74 -30.82 -10.21
N ASP A 245 -41.12 -31.06 -9.05
CA ASP A 245 -41.21 -30.19 -7.88
C ASP A 245 -40.36 -28.90 -8.03
N GLU A 246 -39.12 -29.00 -8.52
CA GLU A 246 -38.24 -27.83 -8.73
C GLU A 246 -38.83 -26.82 -9.73
N ILE A 247 -39.36 -27.34 -10.86
CA ILE A 247 -39.95 -26.50 -11.90
C ILE A 247 -41.27 -25.88 -11.42
N ALA A 248 -42.05 -26.62 -10.62
CA ALA A 248 -43.27 -26.10 -10.00
C ALA A 248 -42.94 -24.98 -8.99
N GLU A 249 -41.94 -25.17 -8.13
CA GLU A 249 -41.47 -24.16 -7.18
C GLU A 249 -41.01 -22.88 -7.87
N LEU A 250 -40.17 -22.99 -8.92
CA LEU A 250 -39.70 -21.84 -9.68
C LEU A 250 -40.85 -21.09 -10.36
N THR A 251 -41.83 -21.84 -10.90
CA THR A 251 -43.04 -21.27 -11.50
C THR A 251 -43.84 -20.49 -10.46
N GLN A 252 -44.01 -21.05 -9.25
CA GLN A 252 -44.72 -20.40 -8.15
C GLN A 252 -43.98 -19.14 -7.66
N LYS A 253 -42.65 -19.19 -7.52
CA LYS A 253 -41.83 -18.03 -7.14
C LYS A 253 -41.94 -16.88 -8.15
N ILE A 254 -41.92 -17.17 -9.45
CA ILE A 254 -42.09 -16.15 -10.51
C ILE A 254 -43.48 -15.50 -10.45
N ALA A 255 -44.52 -16.27 -10.11
CA ALA A 255 -45.88 -15.77 -10.01
C ALA A 255 -46.10 -14.90 -8.74
N THR A 256 -45.53 -15.32 -7.62
CA THR A 256 -45.71 -14.68 -6.30
C THR A 256 -44.85 -13.43 -6.10
N LEU A 257 -43.62 -13.41 -6.64
CA LEU A 257 -42.72 -12.27 -6.52
C LEU A 257 -43.18 -11.07 -7.37
N LYS A 258 -43.00 -9.87 -6.82
CA LYS A 258 -43.30 -8.59 -7.47
C LYS A 258 -42.17 -8.18 -8.43
N LEU A 259 -41.88 -9.02 -9.40
CA LEU A 259 -40.88 -8.78 -10.45
C LEU A 259 -41.27 -7.58 -11.33
N SER A 260 -40.28 -6.85 -11.85
CA SER A 260 -40.50 -5.88 -12.93
C SER A 260 -41.01 -6.59 -14.20
N LYS A 261 -41.62 -5.84 -15.12
CA LYS A 261 -42.11 -6.41 -16.39
C LYS A 261 -40.97 -7.07 -17.18
N GLU A 262 -39.80 -6.45 -17.17
CA GLU A 262 -38.59 -6.97 -17.80
C GLU A 262 -38.08 -8.24 -17.11
N ALA A 263 -37.90 -8.20 -15.79
CA ALA A 263 -37.43 -9.34 -15.00
C ALA A 263 -38.37 -10.55 -15.12
N ARG A 264 -39.69 -10.32 -15.13
CA ARG A 264 -40.69 -11.39 -15.33
C ARG A 264 -40.61 -11.99 -16.73
N THR A 265 -40.40 -11.16 -17.76
CA THR A 265 -40.27 -11.64 -19.15
C THR A 265 -39.01 -12.48 -19.31
N LYS A 266 -37.86 -12.05 -18.75
CA LYS A 266 -36.63 -12.85 -18.77
C LYS A 266 -36.75 -14.13 -17.95
N ALA A 267 -37.27 -14.07 -16.72
CA ALA A 267 -37.44 -15.24 -15.87
C ALA A 267 -38.34 -16.31 -16.53
N THR A 268 -39.43 -15.91 -17.18
CA THR A 268 -40.33 -16.84 -17.87
C THR A 268 -39.70 -17.45 -19.13
N ALA A 269 -38.93 -16.65 -19.90
CA ALA A 269 -38.19 -17.15 -21.06
C ALA A 269 -37.10 -18.16 -20.65
N GLU A 270 -36.34 -17.87 -19.59
CA GLU A 270 -35.29 -18.75 -19.07
C GLU A 270 -35.87 -20.01 -18.42
N LEU A 271 -36.99 -19.92 -17.71
CA LEU A 271 -37.72 -21.10 -17.21
C LEU A 271 -38.21 -22.00 -18.37
N LYS A 272 -38.70 -21.41 -19.47
CA LYS A 272 -39.11 -22.19 -20.66
C LYS A 272 -37.93 -22.93 -21.27
N LYS A 273 -36.75 -22.30 -21.36
CA LYS A 273 -35.51 -22.96 -21.80
C LYS A 273 -35.13 -24.11 -20.85
N LEU A 274 -35.18 -23.88 -19.54
CA LEU A 274 -34.86 -24.88 -18.52
C LEU A 274 -35.75 -26.14 -18.65
N LYS A 275 -37.05 -25.97 -18.91
CA LYS A 275 -37.99 -27.09 -19.14
C LYS A 275 -37.63 -27.97 -20.34
N THR A 276 -36.98 -27.39 -21.36
CA THR A 276 -36.59 -28.13 -22.59
C THR A 276 -35.19 -28.72 -22.51
N MET A 277 -34.39 -28.32 -21.53
CA MET A 277 -32.99 -28.75 -21.39
C MET A 277 -32.91 -30.05 -20.57
N ALA A 278 -31.89 -30.85 -20.85
CA ALA A 278 -31.57 -31.99 -20.01
C ALA A 278 -31.15 -31.50 -18.60
N PRO A 279 -31.73 -32.02 -17.50
CA PRO A 279 -31.48 -31.54 -16.14
C PRO A 279 -30.01 -31.53 -15.69
N MET A 280 -29.17 -32.37 -16.31
CA MET A 280 -27.75 -32.53 -15.98
C MET A 280 -26.81 -31.73 -16.92
N SER A 281 -27.34 -30.91 -17.82
CA SER A 281 -26.50 -30.13 -18.74
C SER A 281 -25.81 -28.95 -18.03
N ALA A 282 -24.61 -28.60 -18.52
CA ALA A 282 -23.88 -27.40 -18.08
C ALA A 282 -24.72 -26.13 -18.26
N GLU A 283 -25.47 -26.04 -19.35
CA GLU A 283 -26.37 -24.92 -19.66
C GLU A 283 -27.55 -24.85 -18.68
N ALA A 284 -28.16 -25.99 -18.33
CA ALA A 284 -29.23 -26.04 -17.33
C ALA A 284 -28.74 -25.55 -15.97
N THR A 285 -27.50 -25.88 -15.59
CA THR A 285 -26.88 -25.37 -14.34
C THR A 285 -26.70 -23.86 -14.37
N VAL A 286 -26.25 -23.28 -15.50
CA VAL A 286 -26.13 -21.83 -15.67
C VAL A 286 -27.50 -21.15 -15.56
N VAL A 287 -28.53 -21.72 -16.19
CA VAL A 287 -29.90 -21.17 -16.15
C VAL A 287 -30.51 -21.29 -14.75
N ARG A 288 -30.29 -22.40 -14.03
CA ARG A 288 -30.71 -22.55 -12.62
C ARG A 288 -30.06 -21.51 -11.73
N ASN A 289 -28.74 -21.34 -11.83
CA ASN A 289 -28.02 -20.32 -11.05
C ASN A 289 -28.52 -18.91 -11.37
N TYR A 290 -28.79 -18.62 -12.64
CA TYR A 290 -29.38 -17.35 -13.05
C TYR A 290 -30.75 -17.12 -12.42
N LEU A 291 -31.65 -18.11 -12.49
CA LEU A 291 -32.98 -18.03 -11.89
C LEU A 291 -32.91 -17.93 -10.36
N ASP A 292 -31.99 -18.63 -9.70
CA ASP A 292 -31.75 -18.54 -8.26
C ASP A 292 -31.30 -17.13 -7.84
N VAL A 293 -30.35 -16.53 -8.57
CA VAL A 293 -29.91 -15.15 -8.31
C VAL A 293 -31.06 -14.18 -8.55
N LEU A 294 -31.74 -14.28 -9.70
CA LEU A 294 -32.82 -13.35 -10.09
C LEU A 294 -34.00 -13.41 -9.12
N LEU A 295 -34.45 -14.61 -8.73
CA LEU A 295 -35.57 -14.81 -7.82
C LEU A 295 -35.17 -14.60 -6.35
N GLY A 296 -33.89 -14.71 -6.02
CA GLY A 296 -33.35 -14.42 -4.69
C GLY A 296 -33.26 -12.93 -4.35
N LEU A 297 -33.41 -12.04 -5.34
CA LEU A 297 -33.41 -10.60 -5.10
C LEU A 297 -34.67 -10.14 -4.35
N PRO A 298 -34.58 -9.10 -3.48
CA PRO A 298 -35.65 -8.68 -2.60
C PRO A 298 -36.72 -7.81 -3.30
N TRP A 299 -37.35 -8.34 -4.35
CA TRP A 299 -38.35 -7.64 -5.16
C TRP A 299 -39.53 -7.12 -4.33
N GLY A 300 -39.65 -5.79 -4.23
CA GLY A 300 -40.75 -5.12 -3.53
C GLY A 300 -40.79 -5.33 -2.01
N LYS A 301 -39.73 -5.91 -1.41
CA LYS A 301 -39.61 -6.13 0.03
C LYS A 301 -38.73 -5.05 0.64
N ARG A 302 -39.34 -4.11 1.38
CA ARG A 302 -38.65 -2.98 2.03
C ARG A 302 -38.64 -3.11 3.55
N SER A 303 -37.53 -2.74 4.18
CA SER A 303 -37.44 -2.54 5.63
C SER A 303 -38.24 -1.32 6.07
N LYS A 304 -38.82 -1.39 7.27
CA LYS A 304 -39.60 -0.28 7.87
C LYS A 304 -38.67 0.84 8.31
N LEU A 305 -38.73 1.97 7.61
CA LEU A 305 -37.91 3.14 7.91
C LEU A 305 -38.38 3.84 9.21
N LYS A 306 -37.42 4.22 10.04
CA LYS A 306 -37.62 5.11 11.19
C LYS A 306 -37.30 6.54 10.77
N LYS A 307 -38.13 7.50 11.18
CA LYS A 307 -38.00 8.92 10.84
C LYS A 307 -37.83 9.84 12.05
N ASP A 308 -37.68 9.25 13.24
CA ASP A 308 -37.59 10.02 14.46
C ASP A 308 -36.14 10.50 14.67
N LEU A 309 -35.90 11.79 14.43
CA LEU A 309 -34.58 12.40 14.56
C LEU A 309 -34.06 12.36 16.01
N PRO A 310 -34.86 12.63 17.06
CA PRO A 310 -34.43 12.47 18.45
C PRO A 310 -33.95 11.05 18.77
N THR A 311 -34.69 10.02 18.34
CA THR A 311 -34.22 8.62 18.49
C THR A 311 -32.95 8.36 17.69
N ALA A 312 -32.80 8.94 16.49
CA ALA A 312 -31.58 8.79 15.69
C ALA A 312 -30.36 9.38 16.40
N GLN A 313 -30.48 10.60 16.96
CA GLN A 313 -29.44 11.25 17.75
C GLN A 313 -29.08 10.39 18.98
N ALA A 314 -30.08 9.93 19.73
CA ALA A 314 -29.86 9.09 20.91
C ALA A 314 -29.12 7.78 20.59
N VAL A 315 -29.42 7.15 19.44
CA VAL A 315 -28.69 5.95 18.98
C VAL A 315 -27.24 6.27 18.62
N LEU A 316 -26.99 7.41 17.96
CA LEU A 316 -25.63 7.85 17.63
C LEU A 316 -24.83 8.18 18.90
N ASP A 317 -25.45 8.83 19.89
CA ASP A 317 -24.82 9.18 21.17
C ASP A 317 -24.54 7.97 22.06
N GLN A 318 -25.42 6.97 22.02
CA GLN A 318 -25.22 5.72 22.76
C GLN A 318 -24.08 4.89 22.17
N ASP A 319 -23.99 4.80 20.84
CA ASP A 319 -23.04 3.92 20.17
C ASP A 319 -21.64 4.59 20.00
N HIS A 320 -21.55 5.93 20.11
CA HIS A 320 -20.30 6.67 19.91
C HIS A 320 -20.12 7.80 20.93
N TYR A 321 -18.98 7.81 21.60
CA TYR A 321 -18.54 8.94 22.42
C TYR A 321 -17.84 10.02 21.58
N ALA A 322 -17.96 11.27 22.00
CA ALA A 322 -17.50 12.47 21.29
C ALA A 322 -18.16 12.65 19.91
N LEU A 323 -17.47 13.31 18.96
CA LEU A 323 -17.93 13.50 17.58
C LEU A 323 -19.21 14.34 17.42
N GLU A 324 -19.51 15.27 18.33
CA GLU A 324 -20.73 16.09 18.30
C GLU A 324 -21.01 16.72 16.93
N LYS A 325 -20.02 17.43 16.36
CA LYS A 325 -20.13 18.04 15.01
C LYS A 325 -20.48 17.03 13.91
N VAL A 326 -19.92 15.81 14.00
CA VAL A 326 -20.15 14.74 13.00
C VAL A 326 -21.54 14.16 13.17
N LYS A 327 -21.98 13.92 14.40
CA LYS A 327 -23.34 13.43 14.70
C LYS A 327 -24.40 14.43 14.28
N ASP A 328 -24.22 15.70 14.62
CA ASP A 328 -25.11 16.78 14.20
C ASP A 328 -25.23 16.82 12.68
N ARG A 329 -24.12 16.72 11.96
CA ARG A 329 -24.12 16.70 10.48
C ARG A 329 -24.85 15.48 9.90
N ILE A 330 -24.68 14.32 10.51
CA ILE A 330 -25.43 13.11 10.13
C ILE A 330 -26.93 13.33 10.37
N VAL A 331 -27.33 13.94 11.49
CA VAL A 331 -28.74 14.22 11.80
C VAL A 331 -29.33 15.26 10.85
N GLU A 332 -28.59 16.31 10.48
CA GLU A 332 -28.97 17.27 9.42
C GLU A 332 -29.26 16.54 8.10
N TYR A 333 -28.36 15.63 7.72
CA TYR A 333 -28.50 14.82 6.52
C TYR A 333 -29.76 13.92 6.58
N LEU A 334 -29.98 13.25 7.71
CA LEU A 334 -31.19 12.43 7.93
C LEU A 334 -32.48 13.26 7.95
N ALA A 335 -32.44 14.50 8.42
CA ALA A 335 -33.59 15.40 8.44
C ALA A 335 -34.06 15.76 7.02
N VAL A 336 -33.12 15.98 6.09
CA VAL A 336 -33.44 16.20 4.67
C VAL A 336 -34.11 14.96 4.08
N GLN A 337 -33.58 13.77 4.37
CA GLN A 337 -34.16 12.50 3.88
C GLN A 337 -35.55 12.23 4.43
N ALA A 338 -35.80 12.53 5.71
CA ALA A 338 -37.09 12.32 6.35
C ALA A 338 -38.22 13.10 5.66
N ARG A 339 -37.89 14.27 5.09
CA ARG A 339 -38.82 15.17 4.39
C ARG A 339 -39.03 14.80 2.92
N THR A 340 -37.97 14.49 2.17
CA THR A 340 -38.06 14.30 0.71
C THR A 340 -38.51 12.89 0.30
N ASN A 341 -38.44 11.89 1.20
CA ASN A 341 -38.70 10.47 0.91
C ASN A 341 -37.92 9.90 -0.29
N LYS A 342 -36.92 10.63 -0.79
CA LYS A 342 -36.11 10.27 -1.96
C LYS A 342 -34.65 10.57 -1.65
N LEU A 343 -33.78 9.63 -1.99
CA LEU A 343 -32.33 9.72 -1.80
C LEU A 343 -31.66 10.51 -2.95
N LYS A 344 -32.17 11.70 -3.27
CA LYS A 344 -31.61 12.57 -4.33
C LYS A 344 -30.53 13.55 -3.83
N GLY A 345 -29.94 13.27 -2.68
CA GLY A 345 -28.91 14.12 -2.07
C GLY A 345 -27.50 13.64 -2.38
N PRO A 346 -26.48 14.45 -2.02
CA PRO A 346 -25.09 14.00 -2.06
C PRO A 346 -24.88 12.78 -1.18
N ILE A 347 -23.85 11.99 -1.51
CA ILE A 347 -23.56 10.73 -0.84
C ILE A 347 -22.63 11.01 0.33
N LEU A 348 -23.00 10.52 1.51
CA LEU A 348 -22.24 10.79 2.71
C LEU A 348 -20.89 10.04 2.65
N CYS A 349 -19.78 10.77 2.75
CA CYS A 349 -18.42 10.22 2.75
C CYS A 349 -17.73 10.55 4.07
N LEU A 350 -17.49 9.52 4.89
CA LEU A 350 -16.79 9.62 6.17
C LEU A 350 -15.27 9.50 5.93
N VAL A 351 -14.52 10.57 6.18
CA VAL A 351 -13.08 10.64 5.90
C VAL A 351 -12.31 10.87 7.17
N GLY A 352 -11.24 10.11 7.42
CA GLY A 352 -10.40 10.33 8.60
C GLY A 352 -9.37 9.22 8.79
N PRO A 353 -8.50 9.28 9.80
CA PRO A 353 -7.49 8.26 10.02
C PRO A 353 -8.11 6.88 10.35
N PRO A 354 -7.33 5.79 10.28
CA PRO A 354 -7.83 4.47 10.65
C PRO A 354 -8.17 4.40 12.15
N GLY A 355 -9.23 3.68 12.49
CA GLY A 355 -9.61 3.46 13.90
C GLY A 355 -10.43 4.58 14.55
N VAL A 356 -10.91 5.56 13.79
CA VAL A 356 -11.80 6.63 14.30
C VAL A 356 -13.29 6.25 14.34
N GLY A 357 -13.66 5.00 14.01
CA GLY A 357 -15.06 4.55 14.11
C GLY A 357 -15.94 4.82 12.87
N LYS A 358 -15.35 5.07 11.69
CA LYS A 358 -16.11 5.28 10.43
C LYS A 358 -17.10 4.14 10.13
N THR A 359 -16.65 2.90 10.22
CA THR A 359 -17.48 1.71 9.97
C THR A 359 -18.56 1.52 11.03
N SER A 360 -18.26 1.81 12.30
CA SER A 360 -19.24 1.71 13.39
C SER A 360 -20.31 2.80 13.27
N LEU A 361 -19.96 4.01 12.80
CA LEU A 361 -20.94 5.06 12.51
C LEU A 361 -21.90 4.63 11.40
N GLY A 362 -21.40 4.03 10.31
CA GLY A 362 -22.26 3.46 9.27
C GLY A 362 -23.28 2.43 9.82
N LYS A 363 -22.86 1.59 10.77
CA LYS A 363 -23.74 0.64 11.45
C LYS A 363 -24.78 1.33 12.32
N SER A 364 -24.41 2.38 13.05
CA SER A 364 -25.34 3.17 13.88
C SER A 364 -26.34 3.95 13.02
N ILE A 365 -25.94 4.48 11.86
CA ILE A 365 -26.85 5.11 10.89
C ILE A 365 -27.89 4.09 10.39
N ALA A 366 -27.47 2.85 10.09
CA ALA A 366 -28.40 1.80 9.67
C ALA A 366 -29.41 1.44 10.78
N LYS A 367 -28.94 1.29 12.03
CA LYS A 367 -29.77 1.04 13.22
C LYS A 367 -30.75 2.18 13.51
N ALA A 368 -30.30 3.42 13.38
CA ALA A 368 -31.09 4.64 13.56
C ALA A 368 -32.20 4.76 12.50
N THR A 369 -31.89 4.46 11.23
CA THR A 369 -32.84 4.53 10.11
C THR A 369 -33.73 3.30 9.97
N GLY A 370 -33.41 2.19 10.64
CA GLY A 370 -34.14 0.93 10.54
C GLY A 370 -33.87 0.17 9.23
N ARG A 371 -32.68 0.36 8.63
CA ARG A 371 -32.23 -0.31 7.41
C ARG A 371 -31.33 -1.50 7.73
N GLU A 372 -31.37 -2.52 6.88
CA GLU A 372 -30.38 -3.60 6.94
C GLU A 372 -28.99 -3.07 6.59
N PHE A 373 -27.97 -3.46 7.37
CA PHE A 373 -26.61 -2.99 7.20
C PHE A 373 -25.81 -3.97 6.36
N ILE A 374 -25.26 -3.51 5.23
CA ILE A 374 -24.29 -4.27 4.44
C ILE A 374 -23.00 -3.46 4.30
N ARG A 375 -21.87 -4.14 4.51
CA ARG A 375 -20.54 -3.58 4.28
C ARG A 375 -19.89 -4.24 3.08
N GLN A 376 -19.39 -3.42 2.16
CA GLN A 376 -18.56 -3.84 1.04
C GLN A 376 -17.23 -3.12 1.09
N SER A 377 -16.13 -3.87 1.22
CA SER A 377 -14.79 -3.29 1.09
C SER A 377 -14.47 -3.09 -0.39
N LEU A 378 -14.03 -1.88 -0.74
CA LEU A 378 -13.52 -1.52 -2.07
C LEU A 378 -11.99 -1.55 -2.13
N GLY A 379 -11.32 -1.73 -0.99
CA GLY A 379 -9.88 -1.86 -0.92
C GLY A 379 -9.38 -3.05 -1.75
N GLY A 380 -8.52 -2.75 -2.73
CA GLY A 380 -7.93 -3.75 -3.62
C GLY A 380 -8.82 -4.16 -4.80
N VAL A 381 -9.99 -3.53 -4.99
CA VAL A 381 -10.80 -3.71 -6.21
C VAL A 381 -10.08 -3.01 -7.36
N ARG A 382 -9.82 -3.76 -8.43
CA ARG A 382 -9.12 -3.28 -9.64
C ARG A 382 -9.92 -3.50 -10.93
N ASP A 383 -10.94 -4.35 -10.87
CA ASP A 383 -11.74 -4.72 -12.04
C ASP A 383 -13.19 -4.26 -11.85
N GLU A 384 -13.73 -3.63 -12.90
CA GLU A 384 -15.12 -3.23 -13.02
C GLU A 384 -16.09 -4.41 -12.86
N ALA A 385 -15.68 -5.60 -13.29
CA ALA A 385 -16.45 -6.83 -13.18
C ALA A 385 -16.78 -7.21 -11.72
N GLU A 386 -16.01 -6.73 -10.75
CA GLU A 386 -16.36 -6.94 -9.34
C GLU A 386 -17.61 -6.17 -8.91
N ILE A 387 -17.92 -5.04 -9.58
CA ILE A 387 -19.09 -4.20 -9.31
C ILE A 387 -20.26 -4.63 -10.19
N ARG A 388 -20.06 -4.75 -11.52
CA ARG A 388 -21.10 -5.09 -12.52
C ARG A 388 -21.27 -6.58 -12.80
N GLY A 389 -20.39 -7.44 -12.32
CA GLY A 389 -20.41 -8.87 -12.61
C GLY A 389 -19.82 -9.25 -13.97
N HIS A 390 -19.76 -10.56 -14.23
CA HIS A 390 -19.33 -11.11 -15.52
C HIS A 390 -20.52 -11.42 -16.41
N ARG A 391 -20.33 -11.29 -17.73
CA ARG A 391 -21.32 -11.79 -18.70
C ARG A 391 -21.57 -13.29 -18.52
N ARG A 392 -22.81 -13.71 -18.75
CA ARG A 392 -23.29 -15.09 -18.57
C ARG A 392 -22.82 -16.02 -19.72
N THR A 393 -21.52 -16.25 -19.82
CA THR A 393 -20.90 -17.07 -20.89
C THR A 393 -20.43 -18.45 -20.43
N TYR A 394 -20.06 -18.61 -19.15
CA TYR A 394 -19.55 -19.87 -18.61
C TYR A 394 -20.10 -20.15 -17.21
N ILE A 395 -19.97 -21.40 -16.73
CA ILE A 395 -20.46 -21.83 -15.40
C ILE A 395 -19.89 -20.97 -14.25
N GLY A 396 -18.66 -20.46 -14.42
CA GLY A 396 -17.99 -19.61 -13.43
C GLY A 396 -18.39 -18.13 -13.45
N SER A 397 -19.31 -17.70 -14.32
CA SER A 397 -19.81 -16.33 -14.33
C SER A 397 -20.55 -16.03 -13.03
N LEU A 398 -20.15 -14.95 -12.36
CA LEU A 398 -20.74 -14.49 -11.10
C LEU A 398 -21.38 -13.11 -11.27
N PRO A 399 -22.49 -12.83 -10.57
CA PRO A 399 -23.06 -11.49 -10.49
C PRO A 399 -22.13 -10.55 -9.72
N GLY A 400 -22.27 -9.25 -9.94
CA GLY A 400 -21.50 -8.24 -9.24
C GLY A 400 -21.70 -8.27 -7.73
N LYS A 401 -20.76 -7.67 -7.00
CA LYS A 401 -20.84 -7.54 -5.54
C LYS A 401 -22.07 -6.77 -5.09
N ILE A 402 -22.55 -5.80 -5.87
CA ILE A 402 -23.77 -5.03 -5.57
C ILE A 402 -24.98 -5.97 -5.51
N VAL A 403 -25.22 -6.76 -6.56
CA VAL A 403 -26.32 -7.73 -6.65
C VAL A 403 -26.20 -8.81 -5.57
N THR A 404 -24.99 -9.34 -5.37
CA THR A 404 -24.72 -10.35 -4.34
C THR A 404 -25.07 -9.86 -2.94
N ASN A 405 -24.71 -8.60 -2.64
CA ASN A 405 -24.97 -7.97 -1.35
C ASN A 405 -26.43 -7.59 -1.16
N LEU A 406 -27.12 -7.18 -2.22
CA LEU A 406 -28.56 -6.91 -2.19
C LEU A 406 -29.36 -8.18 -1.89
N ARG A 407 -28.95 -9.32 -2.48
CA ARG A 407 -29.49 -10.65 -2.14
C ARG A 407 -29.26 -11.00 -0.67
N LYS A 408 -28.05 -10.77 -0.14
CA LYS A 408 -27.72 -11.03 1.28
C LYS A 408 -28.52 -10.16 2.25
N ALA A 409 -28.79 -8.90 1.89
CA ALA A 409 -29.59 -7.99 2.72
C ALA A 409 -31.04 -8.45 2.86
N GLY A 410 -31.61 -9.07 1.81
CA GLY A 410 -32.98 -9.55 1.81
C GLY A 410 -34.05 -8.44 1.88
N ALA A 411 -33.67 -7.18 1.67
CA ALA A 411 -34.51 -6.00 1.55
C ALA A 411 -34.02 -5.10 0.41
N SER A 412 -34.90 -4.33 -0.24
CA SER A 412 -34.57 -3.47 -1.39
C SER A 412 -34.08 -2.07 -1.02
N ASN A 413 -34.13 -1.69 0.26
CA ASN A 413 -33.70 -0.40 0.78
C ASN A 413 -32.63 -0.51 1.89
N PRO A 414 -31.59 -1.36 1.76
CA PRO A 414 -30.52 -1.47 2.75
C PRO A 414 -29.64 -0.21 2.78
N LEU A 415 -28.80 -0.13 3.81
CA LEU A 415 -27.67 0.80 3.85
C LEU A 415 -26.42 0.05 3.38
N PHE A 416 -25.81 0.53 2.30
CA PHE A 416 -24.54 0.06 1.77
C PHE A 416 -23.42 0.95 2.28
N LEU A 417 -22.55 0.38 3.11
CA LEU A 417 -21.29 1.00 3.50
C LEU A 417 -20.19 0.55 2.54
N LEU A 418 -19.73 1.45 1.69
CA LEU A 418 -18.58 1.27 0.79
C LEU A 418 -17.31 1.69 1.51
N ASP A 419 -16.56 0.70 2.01
CA ASP A 419 -15.38 0.91 2.87
C ASP A 419 -14.10 1.05 2.01
N GLU A 420 -13.20 1.96 2.38
CA GLU A 420 -11.91 2.17 1.72
C GLU A 420 -12.00 2.54 0.22
N ILE A 421 -12.85 3.50 -0.12
CA ILE A 421 -13.01 3.98 -1.51
C ILE A 421 -11.74 4.65 -2.06
N ASP A 422 -10.85 5.13 -1.19
CA ASP A 422 -9.53 5.70 -1.53
C ASP A 422 -8.50 4.66 -1.97
N LYS A 423 -8.80 3.37 -1.83
CA LYS A 423 -7.91 2.26 -2.23
C LYS A 423 -8.37 1.54 -3.48
N LEU A 424 -9.20 2.20 -4.30
CA LEU A 424 -9.55 1.71 -5.63
C LEU A 424 -8.31 1.74 -6.54
N GLY A 425 -7.98 0.60 -7.12
CA GLY A 425 -6.89 0.51 -8.10
C GLY A 425 -7.33 0.97 -9.48
N GLN A 426 -6.46 1.67 -10.19
CA GLN A 426 -6.61 1.88 -11.63
C GLN A 426 -5.76 0.84 -12.35
N ASP A 427 -6.38 -0.10 -13.06
CA ASP A 427 -5.72 -1.04 -13.96
C ASP A 427 -6.18 -0.80 -15.40
N PHE A 428 -5.37 -1.20 -16.37
CA PHE A 428 -5.59 -0.98 -17.81
C PHE A 428 -6.86 -1.68 -18.38
N ARG A 429 -7.53 -2.55 -17.59
CA ARG A 429 -8.66 -3.39 -18.02
C ARG A 429 -10.05 -2.79 -17.77
N GLY A 430 -10.12 -1.63 -17.10
CA GLY A 430 -11.38 -0.92 -16.83
C GLY A 430 -11.23 0.00 -15.63
N ASP A 431 -12.07 1.04 -15.57
CA ASP A 431 -12.09 1.97 -14.44
C ASP A 431 -13.22 1.59 -13.46
N PRO A 432 -12.92 0.96 -12.31
CA PRO A 432 -13.94 0.63 -11.32
C PRO A 432 -14.64 1.88 -10.76
N ALA A 433 -14.01 3.06 -10.82
CA ALA A 433 -14.66 4.30 -10.41
C ALA A 433 -15.84 4.65 -11.33
N SER A 434 -15.75 4.35 -12.63
CA SER A 434 -16.85 4.55 -13.58
C SER A 434 -18.08 3.70 -13.26
N ALA A 435 -17.89 2.44 -12.88
CA ALA A 435 -18.98 1.57 -12.43
C ALA A 435 -19.57 2.02 -11.10
N LEU A 436 -18.74 2.53 -10.18
CA LEU A 436 -19.27 3.13 -8.95
C LEU A 436 -20.09 4.38 -9.23
N LEU A 437 -19.71 5.21 -10.20
CA LEU A 437 -20.49 6.39 -10.57
C LEU A 437 -21.90 6.01 -11.02
N GLU A 438 -22.07 4.96 -11.81
CA GLU A 438 -23.41 4.49 -12.20
C GLU A 438 -24.25 4.03 -11.00
N VAL A 439 -23.63 3.35 -10.03
CA VAL A 439 -24.30 2.87 -8.80
C VAL A 439 -24.65 4.03 -7.87
N LEU A 440 -23.78 5.02 -7.78
CA LEU A 440 -23.85 6.12 -6.83
C LEU A 440 -24.68 7.31 -7.35
N ASP A 441 -24.72 7.53 -8.66
CA ASP A 441 -25.45 8.63 -9.29
C ASP A 441 -26.98 8.46 -9.15
N PRO A 442 -27.70 9.36 -8.46
CA PRO A 442 -29.15 9.30 -8.34
C PRO A 442 -29.92 9.37 -9.67
N GLU A 443 -29.28 9.82 -10.76
CA GLU A 443 -29.89 9.84 -12.09
C GLU A 443 -29.74 8.51 -12.84
N GLN A 444 -28.71 7.71 -12.52
CA GLN A 444 -28.40 6.46 -13.22
C GLN A 444 -28.78 5.22 -12.41
N ASN A 445 -28.71 5.29 -11.07
CA ASN A 445 -28.85 4.14 -10.19
C ASN A 445 -30.23 3.44 -10.23
N ALA A 446 -31.27 4.11 -10.74
CA ALA A 446 -32.59 3.51 -10.96
C ALA A 446 -32.59 2.48 -12.10
N LYS A 447 -31.58 2.52 -12.98
CA LYS A 447 -31.40 1.63 -14.13
C LYS A 447 -30.00 1.01 -14.14
N PHE A 448 -29.51 0.61 -12.97
CA PHE A 448 -28.19 -0.01 -12.88
C PHE A 448 -28.20 -1.36 -13.62
N SER A 449 -27.28 -1.55 -14.55
CA SER A 449 -27.19 -2.77 -15.35
C SER A 449 -26.07 -3.69 -14.88
N ASP A 450 -26.42 -4.86 -14.36
CA ASP A 450 -25.47 -5.92 -14.02
C ASP A 450 -25.26 -6.84 -15.24
N HIS A 451 -24.00 -7.08 -15.62
CA HIS A 451 -23.62 -7.87 -16.79
C HIS A 451 -24.06 -9.34 -16.71
N TYR A 452 -24.25 -9.89 -15.51
CA TYR A 452 -24.70 -11.26 -15.32
C TYR A 452 -26.22 -11.39 -15.48
N LEU A 453 -26.97 -10.43 -14.91
CA LEU A 453 -28.43 -10.44 -14.96
C LEU A 453 -29.00 -9.86 -16.25
N GLU A 454 -28.27 -8.95 -16.89
CA GLU A 454 -28.62 -8.21 -18.11
C GLU A 454 -29.97 -7.46 -17.99
N ILE A 455 -30.40 -7.09 -16.79
CA ILE A 455 -31.63 -6.32 -16.55
C ILE A 455 -31.31 -5.08 -15.73
N ASP A 456 -32.15 -4.06 -15.86
CA ASP A 456 -32.07 -2.87 -15.04
C ASP A 456 -32.56 -3.17 -13.61
N ILE A 457 -31.70 -2.90 -12.62
CA ILE A 457 -31.99 -3.03 -11.19
C ILE A 457 -32.14 -1.62 -10.61
N ASP A 458 -33.25 -1.39 -9.92
CA ASP A 458 -33.52 -0.13 -9.24
C ASP A 458 -32.79 -0.07 -7.88
N LEU A 459 -31.75 0.74 -7.80
CA LEU A 459 -30.99 1.02 -6.57
C LEU A 459 -31.37 2.36 -5.93
N SER A 460 -32.41 3.06 -6.41
CA SER A 460 -32.76 4.41 -5.95
C SER A 460 -33.20 4.49 -4.49
N ASP A 461 -33.66 3.39 -3.89
CA ASP A 461 -34.02 3.28 -2.47
C ASP A 461 -32.84 2.87 -1.56
N VAL A 462 -31.70 2.49 -2.13
CA VAL A 462 -30.51 2.04 -1.41
C VAL A 462 -29.76 3.26 -0.88
N MET A 463 -29.47 3.28 0.42
CA MET A 463 -28.69 4.36 1.02
C MET A 463 -27.21 4.02 0.97
N PHE A 464 -26.43 4.79 0.20
CA PHE A 464 -24.98 4.63 0.12
C PHE A 464 -24.27 5.55 1.12
N VAL A 465 -23.30 4.98 1.85
CA VAL A 465 -22.36 5.70 2.71
C VAL A 465 -20.96 5.22 2.35
N CYS A 466 -20.05 6.14 2.08
CA CYS A 466 -18.66 5.83 1.74
C CYS A 466 -17.75 6.10 2.94
N THR A 467 -16.64 5.36 3.03
CA THR A 467 -15.54 5.69 3.94
C THR A 467 -14.24 5.83 3.15
N ALA A 468 -13.38 6.75 3.59
CA ALA A 468 -12.03 6.91 3.07
C ALA A 468 -11.05 7.23 4.20
N ASN A 469 -9.76 6.98 3.99
CA ASN A 469 -8.72 7.49 4.88
C ASN A 469 -8.15 8.82 4.42
N SER A 470 -8.06 9.02 3.11
CA SER A 470 -7.64 10.28 2.48
C SER A 470 -8.68 10.78 1.47
N LEU A 471 -8.52 12.03 1.01
CA LEU A 471 -9.31 12.61 -0.07
C LEU A 471 -8.71 12.37 -1.46
N ASN A 472 -7.73 11.48 -1.58
CA ASN A 472 -7.12 11.14 -2.86
C ASN A 472 -8.06 10.24 -3.68
N LEU A 473 -9.12 10.85 -4.21
CA LEU A 473 -10.21 10.20 -4.93
C LEU A 473 -10.40 10.86 -6.31
N PRO A 474 -10.92 10.13 -7.31
CA PRO A 474 -11.30 10.72 -8.58
C PRO A 474 -12.27 11.88 -8.39
N GLN A 475 -11.99 13.03 -9.03
CA GLN A 475 -12.82 14.24 -8.93
C GLN A 475 -14.32 13.99 -9.21
N PRO A 476 -14.72 13.17 -10.21
CA PRO A 476 -16.14 12.91 -10.47
C PRO A 476 -16.90 12.28 -9.30
N LEU A 477 -16.20 11.53 -8.42
CA LEU A 477 -16.79 10.98 -7.21
C LEU A 477 -16.89 12.04 -6.10
N LEU A 478 -15.84 12.84 -5.92
CA LEU A 478 -15.79 13.91 -4.92
C LEU A 478 -16.93 14.93 -5.10
N ASP A 479 -17.22 15.32 -6.34
CA ASP A 479 -18.27 16.31 -6.65
C ASP A 479 -19.68 15.84 -6.26
N ARG A 480 -19.87 14.53 -6.09
CA ARG A 480 -21.15 13.89 -5.73
C ARG A 480 -21.23 13.49 -4.26
N MET A 481 -20.16 13.75 -3.48
CA MET A 481 -20.06 13.36 -2.09
C MET A 481 -20.15 14.55 -1.15
N GLU A 482 -20.83 14.34 -0.03
CA GLU A 482 -20.76 15.22 1.13
C GLU A 482 -19.68 14.69 2.08
N ILE A 483 -18.56 15.41 2.15
CA ILE A 483 -17.39 15.01 2.93
C ILE A 483 -17.59 15.41 4.39
N ILE A 484 -17.58 14.42 5.28
CA ILE A 484 -17.55 14.61 6.73
C ILE A 484 -16.20 14.14 7.23
N ARG A 485 -15.39 15.07 7.77
CA ARG A 485 -14.06 14.75 8.30
C ARG A 485 -14.16 14.33 9.78
N LEU A 486 -13.61 13.17 10.08
CA LEU A 486 -13.46 12.62 11.42
C LEU A 486 -12.01 12.81 11.84
N GLU A 487 -11.83 13.58 12.90
CA GLU A 487 -10.54 13.85 13.47
C GLU A 487 -10.13 12.72 14.44
N GLY A 488 -8.87 12.76 14.87
CA GLY A 488 -8.39 11.86 15.92
C GLY A 488 -8.98 12.18 17.29
N TYR A 489 -8.86 11.22 18.21
CA TYR A 489 -9.31 11.36 19.59
C TYR A 489 -8.21 11.87 20.51
N THR A 490 -8.59 12.70 21.48
CA THR A 490 -7.78 13.09 22.63
C THR A 490 -7.59 11.94 23.62
N GLU A 491 -6.66 12.06 24.57
CA GLU A 491 -6.42 11.01 25.57
C GLU A 491 -7.67 10.71 26.40
N ASP A 492 -8.35 11.75 26.91
CA ASP A 492 -9.56 11.59 27.71
C ASP A 492 -10.71 10.99 26.89
N GLU A 493 -10.86 11.38 25.62
CA GLU A 493 -11.84 10.77 24.72
C GLU A 493 -11.53 9.28 24.49
N LYS A 494 -10.26 8.91 24.32
CA LYS A 494 -9.87 7.49 24.17
C LYS A 494 -10.15 6.68 25.43
N VAL A 495 -9.95 7.25 26.61
CA VAL A 495 -10.28 6.62 27.89
C VAL A 495 -11.78 6.33 27.95
N GLU A 496 -12.63 7.33 27.69
CA GLU A 496 -14.09 7.18 27.69
C GLU A 496 -14.58 6.17 26.64
N ILE A 497 -14.02 6.20 25.43
CA ILE A 497 -14.34 5.23 24.36
C ILE A 497 -13.97 3.82 24.81
N ALA A 498 -12.81 3.65 25.45
CA ALA A 498 -12.36 2.36 25.91
C ALA A 498 -13.23 1.81 27.06
N GLU A 499 -13.56 2.64 28.05
CA GLU A 499 -14.46 2.28 29.16
C GLU A 499 -15.85 1.88 28.66
N ARG A 500 -16.49 2.73 27.85
CA ARG A 500 -17.90 2.53 27.44
C ARG A 500 -18.07 1.42 26.42
N HIS A 501 -17.08 1.18 25.57
CA HIS A 501 -17.25 0.33 24.39
C HIS A 501 -16.18 -0.76 24.25
N LEU A 502 -14.89 -0.40 24.29
CA LEU A 502 -13.83 -1.36 23.90
C LEU A 502 -13.65 -2.47 24.94
N ILE A 503 -13.63 -2.14 26.24
CA ILE A 503 -13.42 -3.12 27.31
C ILE A 503 -14.55 -4.15 27.31
N ALA A 504 -15.81 -3.70 27.36
CA ALA A 504 -16.98 -4.58 27.31
C ALA A 504 -16.99 -5.47 26.06
N LYS A 505 -16.68 -4.90 24.89
CA LYS A 505 -16.56 -5.65 23.64
C LYS A 505 -15.47 -6.72 23.69
N GLN A 506 -14.31 -6.42 24.29
CA GLN A 506 -13.21 -7.38 24.37
C GLN A 506 -13.46 -8.47 25.43
N ILE A 507 -14.17 -8.16 26.53
CA ILE A 507 -14.63 -9.14 27.52
C ILE A 507 -15.55 -10.17 26.85
N ASP A 508 -16.58 -9.71 26.14
CA ASP A 508 -17.52 -10.57 25.41
C ASP A 508 -16.83 -11.40 24.32
N ALA A 509 -15.98 -10.76 23.50
CA ALA A 509 -15.25 -11.44 22.42
C ALA A 509 -14.28 -12.54 22.90
N HIS A 510 -13.79 -12.45 24.14
CA HIS A 510 -12.90 -13.47 24.74
C HIS A 510 -13.63 -14.40 25.73
N GLY A 511 -14.95 -14.27 25.89
CA GLY A 511 -15.76 -15.10 26.77
C GLY A 511 -15.42 -14.95 28.26
N LEU A 512 -14.87 -13.81 28.67
CA LEU A 512 -14.63 -13.47 30.07
C LEU A 512 -15.93 -12.99 30.72
N LYS A 513 -16.09 -13.21 32.02
CA LYS A 513 -17.16 -12.53 32.79
C LYS A 513 -16.71 -11.13 33.18
N GLU A 514 -17.67 -10.23 33.41
CA GLU A 514 -17.39 -8.85 33.85
C GLU A 514 -16.61 -8.79 35.17
N SER A 515 -16.74 -9.80 36.05
CA SER A 515 -15.99 -9.89 37.30
C SER A 515 -14.59 -10.50 37.17
N GLU A 516 -14.27 -11.11 36.03
CA GLU A 516 -13.00 -11.83 35.81
C GLU A 516 -11.88 -10.92 35.30
N PHE A 517 -12.21 -9.79 34.67
CA PHE A 517 -11.25 -8.84 34.11
C PHE A 517 -11.64 -7.39 34.36
N ALA A 518 -10.74 -6.62 34.97
CA ALA A 518 -10.88 -5.17 35.13
C ALA A 518 -9.60 -4.45 34.71
N LEU A 519 -9.73 -3.32 34.03
CA LEU A 519 -8.64 -2.41 33.69
C LEU A 519 -8.92 -1.07 34.37
N THR A 520 -8.03 -0.64 35.25
CA THR A 520 -8.16 0.65 35.95
C THR A 520 -7.97 1.82 35.00
N ASN A 521 -8.58 2.98 35.29
CA ASN A 521 -8.46 4.18 34.43
C ASN A 521 -7.03 4.70 34.35
N GLU A 522 -6.26 4.59 35.43
CA GLU A 522 -4.83 4.91 35.41
C GLU A 522 -4.04 3.92 34.55
N GLY A 523 -4.31 2.61 34.67
CA GLY A 523 -3.69 1.59 33.83
C GLY A 523 -4.05 1.74 32.34
N LEU A 524 -5.27 2.17 32.04
CA LEU A 524 -5.73 2.48 30.69
C LEU A 524 -5.02 3.71 30.10
N ARG A 525 -4.84 4.78 30.89
CA ARG A 525 -4.03 5.93 30.48
C ARG A 525 -2.59 5.54 30.18
N ASP A 526 -1.96 4.74 31.06
CA ASP A 526 -0.61 4.23 30.83
C ASP A 526 -0.54 3.34 29.58
N LEU A 527 -1.58 2.55 29.31
CA LEU A 527 -1.68 1.76 28.07
C LEU A 527 -1.72 2.66 26.84
N ILE A 528 -2.53 3.73 26.86
CA ILE A 528 -2.61 4.72 25.78
C ILE A 528 -1.26 5.39 25.57
N ARG A 529 -0.62 5.89 26.63
CA ARG A 529 0.63 6.69 26.56
C ARG A 529 1.85 5.89 26.13
N TYR A 530 2.04 4.68 26.67
CA TYR A 530 3.30 3.94 26.53
C TYR A 530 3.23 2.78 25.53
N TYR A 531 2.04 2.34 25.13
CA TYR A 531 1.86 1.15 24.27
C TYR A 531 1.12 1.43 22.96
N THR A 532 0.55 2.63 22.78
CA THR A 532 -0.14 3.04 21.54
C THR A 532 0.45 4.35 20.99
N ARG A 533 0.46 4.49 19.66
CA ARG A 533 0.83 5.75 18.95
C ARG A 533 -0.02 5.85 17.68
N GLU A 534 -1.21 6.43 17.81
CA GLU A 534 -2.20 6.54 16.73
C GLU A 534 -3.20 7.66 17.01
N ALA A 535 -3.93 8.13 15.98
CA ALA A 535 -5.04 9.08 16.12
C ALA A 535 -6.34 8.41 16.57
N GLY A 536 -6.61 7.18 16.10
CA GLY A 536 -7.80 6.40 16.45
C GLY A 536 -7.61 5.52 17.69
N VAL A 537 -8.42 4.45 17.79
CA VAL A 537 -8.38 3.47 18.90
C VAL A 537 -8.15 2.03 18.43
N ARG A 538 -7.64 1.81 17.22
CA ARG A 538 -7.48 0.47 16.64
C ARG A 538 -6.37 -0.34 17.33
N THR A 539 -5.24 0.31 17.58
CA THR A 539 -4.11 -0.27 18.33
C THR A 539 -4.47 -0.39 19.81
N LEU A 540 -5.17 0.59 20.36
CA LEU A 540 -5.71 0.52 21.72
C LEU A 540 -6.61 -0.71 21.92
N GLU A 541 -7.56 -0.95 21.01
CA GLU A 541 -8.42 -2.14 21.04
C GLU A 541 -7.60 -3.44 20.98
N ARG A 542 -6.55 -3.49 20.15
CA ARG A 542 -5.64 -4.65 20.07
C ARG A 542 -4.86 -4.89 21.37
N GLU A 543 -4.39 -3.84 22.01
CA GLU A 543 -3.67 -3.97 23.29
C GLU A 543 -4.64 -4.39 24.40
N ILE A 544 -5.86 -3.84 24.47
CA ILE A 544 -6.90 -4.31 25.41
C ILE A 544 -7.21 -5.80 25.17
N ALA A 545 -7.37 -6.23 23.91
CA ALA A 545 -7.56 -7.63 23.55
C ALA A 545 -6.40 -8.53 24.03
N LYS A 546 -5.16 -8.03 23.96
CA LYS A 546 -3.96 -8.73 24.46
C LYS A 546 -3.99 -8.86 25.98
N LEU A 547 -4.40 -7.81 26.71
CA LEU A 547 -4.59 -7.86 28.16
C LEU A 547 -5.64 -8.90 28.53
N ALA A 548 -6.82 -8.84 27.91
CA ALA A 548 -7.93 -9.78 28.12
C ALA A 548 -7.50 -11.24 27.87
N ARG A 549 -6.80 -11.51 26.76
CA ARG A 549 -6.30 -12.85 26.43
C ARG A 549 -5.32 -13.38 27.48
N LYS A 550 -4.41 -12.53 27.98
CA LYS A 550 -3.46 -12.93 29.02
C LYS A 550 -4.13 -13.14 30.38
N ALA A 551 -5.14 -12.31 30.70
CA ALA A 551 -5.96 -12.52 31.89
C ALA A 551 -6.69 -13.86 31.83
N LEU A 552 -7.38 -14.15 30.72
CA LEU A 552 -8.05 -15.42 30.47
C LEU A 552 -7.09 -16.61 30.64
N ARG A 553 -5.87 -16.50 30.08
CA ARG A 553 -4.85 -17.54 30.25
C ARG A 553 -4.48 -17.77 31.72
N ARG A 554 -4.27 -16.71 32.52
CA ARG A 554 -3.96 -16.85 33.96
C ARG A 554 -5.10 -17.50 34.74
N ILE A 555 -6.34 -17.20 34.37
CA ILE A 555 -7.55 -17.78 35.00
C ILE A 555 -7.66 -19.26 34.67
N LEU A 556 -7.51 -19.65 33.40
CA LEU A 556 -7.54 -21.06 32.99
C LEU A 556 -6.36 -21.88 33.53
N GLU A 557 -5.21 -21.26 33.75
CA GLU A 557 -4.06 -21.88 34.42
C GLU A 557 -4.23 -22.01 35.95
N GLY A 558 -5.34 -21.52 36.52
CA GLY A 558 -5.61 -21.56 37.96
C GLY A 558 -4.73 -20.65 38.81
N LYS A 559 -4.05 -19.68 38.18
CA LYS A 559 -3.13 -18.75 38.87
C LYS A 559 -3.84 -17.55 39.49
N ALA A 560 -5.05 -17.24 39.04
CA ALA A 560 -5.88 -16.17 39.56
C ALA A 560 -7.36 -16.47 39.28
N GLU A 561 -8.28 -16.04 40.16
CA GLU A 561 -9.72 -16.13 39.90
C GLU A 561 -10.26 -14.88 39.17
N SER A 562 -9.64 -13.73 39.39
CA SER A 562 -9.90 -12.47 38.69
C SER A 562 -8.60 -11.71 38.47
N VAL A 563 -8.56 -10.89 37.41
CA VAL A 563 -7.37 -10.11 37.05
C VAL A 563 -7.72 -8.64 36.95
N THR A 564 -7.12 -7.82 37.81
CA THR A 564 -7.18 -6.36 37.73
C THR A 564 -5.86 -5.81 37.22
N VAL A 565 -5.88 -5.06 36.13
CA VAL A 565 -4.71 -4.44 35.52
C VAL A 565 -4.57 -3.00 36.02
N THR A 566 -3.42 -2.71 36.63
CA THR A 566 -3.01 -1.41 37.19
C THR A 566 -1.73 -0.91 36.48
N PRO A 567 -1.34 0.35 36.63
CA PRO A 567 -0.09 0.86 36.05
C PRO A 567 1.15 0.03 36.40
N GLU A 568 1.21 -0.47 37.64
CA GLU A 568 2.36 -1.21 38.17
C GLU A 568 2.50 -2.59 37.53
N ASN A 569 1.39 -3.31 37.35
CA ASN A 569 1.40 -4.67 36.79
C ASN A 569 1.20 -4.70 35.26
N LEU A 570 0.91 -3.55 34.63
CA LEU A 570 0.64 -3.43 33.20
C LEU A 570 1.73 -4.09 32.34
N HIS A 571 3.00 -3.94 32.74
CA HIS A 571 4.15 -4.48 32.03
C HIS A 571 4.15 -6.03 31.94
N GLU A 572 3.56 -6.74 32.91
CA GLU A 572 3.43 -8.20 32.87
C GLU A 572 2.51 -8.66 31.72
N PHE A 573 1.50 -7.84 31.41
CA PHE A 573 0.50 -8.12 30.40
C PHE A 573 0.86 -7.49 29.05
N ALA A 574 1.12 -6.19 29.01
CA ALA A 574 1.44 -5.45 27.78
C ALA A 574 2.90 -5.65 27.31
N GLY A 575 3.81 -6.04 28.20
CA GLY A 575 5.26 -6.15 27.93
C GLY A 575 6.02 -4.88 28.31
N VAL A 576 7.26 -4.74 27.81
CA VAL A 576 8.04 -3.51 28.00
C VAL A 576 7.38 -2.31 27.33
N ARG A 577 7.52 -1.11 27.93
CA ARG A 577 7.01 0.15 27.36
C ARG A 577 7.58 0.34 25.95
N LYS A 578 6.72 0.58 24.96
CA LYS A 578 7.12 0.71 23.55
C LYS A 578 7.48 2.15 23.19
N TYR A 579 6.80 3.10 23.80
CA TYR A 579 6.96 4.53 23.54
C TYR A 579 7.39 5.26 24.81
N ARG A 580 8.12 6.36 24.61
CA ARG A 580 8.41 7.33 25.66
C ARG A 580 7.34 8.41 25.60
N PHE A 581 6.86 8.85 26.76
CA PHE A 581 5.85 9.90 26.88
C PHE A 581 6.44 11.05 27.70
N GLY A 582 6.17 12.31 27.28
CA GLY A 582 6.60 13.51 28.01
C GLY A 582 8.03 13.98 27.75
N VAL A 583 8.63 13.68 26.58
CA VAL A 583 9.98 14.18 26.26
C VAL A 583 9.87 15.53 25.55
N GLY A 584 9.67 16.59 26.32
CA GLY A 584 10.29 17.87 26.00
C GLY A 584 11.78 17.80 26.36
N GLU A 585 12.59 18.71 25.82
CA GLU A 585 14.00 18.82 26.24
C GLU A 585 14.07 19.11 27.74
N GLU A 586 14.94 18.41 28.48
CA GLU A 586 15.06 18.59 29.93
C GLU A 586 15.63 19.98 30.29
N GLU A 587 16.46 20.54 29.41
CA GLU A 587 17.19 21.80 29.60
C GLU A 587 17.04 22.74 28.40
N HIS A 588 17.35 24.02 28.58
CA HIS A 588 17.46 24.98 27.48
C HIS A 588 18.70 24.68 26.65
N GLN A 589 18.54 24.54 25.33
CA GLN A 589 19.62 24.13 24.43
C GLN A 589 19.93 25.20 23.38
N ILE A 590 21.20 25.23 22.96
CA ILE A 590 21.66 26.08 21.86
C ILE A 590 21.48 25.32 20.56
N GLY A 591 20.82 25.94 19.59
CA GLY A 591 20.63 25.37 18.26
C GLY A 591 19.58 24.27 18.16
N ALA A 592 18.89 23.92 19.26
CA ALA A 592 17.79 22.97 19.26
C ALA A 592 16.47 23.68 19.54
N VAL A 593 15.47 23.46 18.69
CA VAL A 593 14.14 24.08 18.79
C VAL A 593 13.05 23.02 18.71
N THR A 594 12.05 23.10 19.58
CA THR A 594 10.87 22.25 19.48
C THR A 594 9.91 22.80 18.42
N GLY A 595 9.80 22.09 17.31
CA GLY A 595 8.83 22.32 16.24
C GLY A 595 7.61 21.41 16.35
N LEU A 596 6.50 21.81 15.72
CA LEU A 596 5.29 21.00 15.62
C LEU A 596 5.08 20.51 14.18
N ALA A 597 5.00 19.20 14.01
CA ALA A 597 4.69 18.56 12.74
C ALA A 597 3.30 17.96 12.73
N TRP A 598 2.75 17.85 11.52
CA TRP A 598 1.54 17.10 11.25
C TRP A 598 1.92 15.84 10.48
N THR A 599 1.45 14.69 10.96
CA THR A 599 1.59 13.40 10.28
C THR A 599 0.21 12.77 10.12
N GLU A 600 0.10 11.74 9.28
CA GLU A 600 -1.15 10.99 9.09
C GLU A 600 -1.67 10.32 10.36
N VAL A 601 -0.78 10.05 11.33
CA VAL A 601 -1.14 9.47 12.64
C VAL A 601 -1.44 10.53 13.71
N GLY A 602 -1.39 11.81 13.33
CA GLY A 602 -1.66 12.97 14.19
C GLY A 602 -0.47 13.91 14.29
N GLY A 603 -0.56 14.89 15.20
CA GLY A 603 0.53 15.83 15.43
C GLY A 603 1.67 15.23 16.23
N GLU A 604 2.87 15.74 16.03
CA GLU A 604 4.10 15.29 16.69
C GLU A 604 5.02 16.47 17.05
N LEU A 605 5.75 16.33 18.17
CA LEU A 605 6.88 17.19 18.48
C LEU A 605 8.10 16.74 17.69
N LEU A 606 8.75 17.67 17.00
CA LEU A 606 10.04 17.42 16.36
C LEU A 606 11.08 18.37 16.92
N THR A 607 12.27 17.86 17.21
CA THR A 607 13.41 18.72 17.52
C THR A 607 14.11 19.12 16.22
N ILE A 608 14.28 20.42 15.99
CA ILE A 608 15.07 20.97 14.88
C ILE A 608 16.42 21.33 15.46
N GLU A 609 17.48 20.66 15.00
CA GLU A 609 18.84 20.85 15.47
C GLU A 609 19.66 21.58 14.41
N SER A 610 20.43 22.58 14.82
CA SER A 610 21.38 23.31 13.99
C SER A 610 22.73 23.35 14.69
N VAL A 611 23.80 22.96 13.98
CA VAL A 611 25.17 23.06 14.47
C VAL A 611 26.04 23.84 13.49
N THR A 612 27.02 24.58 14.01
CA THR A 612 28.02 25.24 13.16
C THR A 612 29.35 24.50 13.24
N VAL A 613 29.95 24.23 12.09
CA VAL A 613 31.29 23.65 11.98
C VAL A 613 32.21 24.57 11.17
N PRO A 614 33.53 24.59 11.40
CA PRO A 614 34.45 25.33 10.53
C PRO A 614 34.32 24.86 9.06
N GLY A 615 34.19 25.79 8.13
CA GLY A 615 33.85 25.47 6.74
C GLY A 615 33.96 26.66 5.78
N LYS A 616 33.27 26.56 4.64
CA LYS A 616 33.28 27.57 3.56
C LYS A 616 31.93 28.25 3.34
N GLY A 617 30.99 28.09 4.26
CA GLY A 617 29.66 28.69 4.18
C GLY A 617 28.57 27.82 3.59
N ALA A 618 28.81 26.50 3.51
CA ALA A 618 27.83 25.55 3.01
C ALA A 618 26.71 25.32 4.04
N ILE A 619 25.50 25.04 3.55
CA ILE A 619 24.41 24.53 4.36
C ILE A 619 24.20 23.05 4.05
N LYS A 620 24.21 22.21 5.09
CA LYS A 620 23.96 20.77 4.97
C LYS A 620 22.67 20.43 5.68
N THR A 621 21.90 19.52 5.10
CA THR A 621 20.64 19.06 5.67
C THR A 621 20.63 17.53 5.79
N THR A 622 20.17 17.01 6.94
CA THR A 622 20.00 15.56 7.17
C THR A 622 18.68 15.27 7.89
N GLY A 623 18.18 14.03 7.77
CA GLY A 623 16.91 13.60 8.37
C GLY A 623 15.78 13.29 7.38
N LYS A 624 16.12 12.90 6.14
CA LYS A 624 15.16 12.60 5.05
C LYS A 624 14.15 13.73 4.81
N LEU A 625 14.67 14.94 4.61
CA LEU A 625 13.86 16.09 4.21
C LEU A 625 13.45 15.97 2.74
N GLY A 626 12.17 16.22 2.47
CA GLY A 626 11.68 16.41 1.10
C GLY A 626 12.12 17.75 0.51
N ASP A 627 11.72 18.01 -0.73
CA ASP A 627 12.24 19.17 -1.48
C ASP A 627 11.67 20.49 -0.96
N VAL A 628 10.40 20.53 -0.54
CA VAL A 628 9.78 21.73 0.04
C VAL A 628 10.46 22.11 1.36
N MET A 629 10.86 21.12 2.16
CA MET A 629 11.63 21.35 3.38
C MET A 629 13.05 21.87 3.10
N LYS A 630 13.73 21.38 2.05
CA LYS A 630 15.05 21.92 1.67
C LYS A 630 14.96 23.38 1.24
N GLU A 631 13.95 23.73 0.43
CA GLU A 631 13.68 25.13 0.05
C GLU A 631 13.41 26.00 1.27
N SER A 632 12.67 25.48 2.26
CA SER A 632 12.40 26.18 3.53
C SER A 632 13.68 26.45 4.33
N VAL A 633 14.63 25.52 4.33
CA VAL A 633 15.95 25.70 4.95
C VAL A 633 16.76 26.79 4.24
N GLU A 634 16.74 26.81 2.90
CA GLU A 634 17.42 27.84 2.11
C GLU A 634 16.81 29.23 2.31
N ALA A 635 15.48 29.33 2.37
CA ALA A 635 14.77 30.57 2.66
C ALA A 635 15.09 31.10 4.06
N ALA A 636 15.08 30.22 5.07
CA ALA A 636 15.47 30.55 6.44
C ALA A 636 16.92 31.07 6.51
N MET A 637 17.86 30.37 5.86
CA MET A 637 19.27 30.78 5.82
C MET A 637 19.46 32.13 5.13
N SER A 638 18.75 32.37 4.02
CA SER A 638 18.80 33.63 3.29
C SER A 638 18.27 34.80 4.13
N PHE A 639 17.16 34.59 4.85
CA PHE A 639 16.62 35.58 5.77
C PHE A 639 17.59 35.91 6.92
N VAL A 640 18.20 34.89 7.53
CA VAL A 640 19.19 35.08 8.61
C VAL A 640 20.41 35.84 8.12
N LYS A 641 20.95 35.50 6.94
CA LYS A 641 22.05 36.24 6.32
C LYS A 641 21.73 37.72 6.09
N ALA A 642 20.54 38.00 5.56
CA ALA A 642 20.11 39.37 5.24
C ALA A 642 19.97 40.27 6.48
N ARG A 643 19.71 39.70 7.66
CA ARG A 643 19.52 40.43 8.92
C ARG A 643 20.59 40.15 9.97
N ALA A 644 21.70 39.55 9.58
CA ALA A 644 22.73 39.09 10.50
C ALA A 644 23.24 40.18 11.46
N PRO A 645 23.57 41.41 11.00
CA PRO A 645 24.01 42.47 11.92
C PRO A 645 22.96 42.83 12.99
N THR A 646 21.69 42.86 12.61
CA THR A 646 20.56 43.14 13.52
C THR A 646 20.42 42.10 14.63
N TYR A 647 20.85 40.86 14.38
CA TYR A 647 20.83 39.76 15.36
C TYR A 647 22.15 39.59 16.12
N GLY A 648 23.14 40.46 15.90
CA GLY A 648 24.47 40.34 16.52
C GLY A 648 25.39 39.33 15.85
N ILE A 649 25.03 38.86 14.65
CA ILE A 649 25.78 37.86 13.90
C ILE A 649 26.71 38.58 12.92
N LYS A 650 28.02 38.33 13.03
CA LYS A 650 29.02 38.87 12.09
C LYS A 650 28.87 38.22 10.72
N PRO A 651 28.62 38.98 9.61
CA PRO A 651 28.47 38.43 8.26
C PRO A 651 29.64 37.52 7.82
N SER A 652 30.86 37.82 8.25
CA SER A 652 32.04 37.00 7.97
C SER A 652 31.97 35.55 8.49
N LEU A 653 31.13 35.25 9.48
CA LEU A 653 30.93 33.90 9.98
C LEU A 653 30.34 32.99 8.90
N PHE A 654 29.50 33.50 8.01
CA PHE A 654 28.91 32.71 6.94
C PHE A 654 29.91 32.29 5.87
N ALA A 655 31.08 32.91 5.78
CA ALA A 655 32.14 32.49 4.86
C ALA A 655 33.10 31.47 5.50
N ARG A 656 33.13 31.39 6.84
CA ARG A 656 34.10 30.60 7.62
C ARG A 656 33.49 29.41 8.36
N LYS A 657 32.17 29.34 8.43
CA LYS A 657 31.43 28.27 9.11
C LYS A 657 30.37 27.70 8.19
N ASP A 658 30.27 26.38 8.16
CA ASP A 658 29.15 25.66 7.58
C ASP A 658 28.07 25.49 8.65
N VAL A 659 26.80 25.50 8.23
CA VAL A 659 25.65 25.23 9.09
C VAL A 659 25.08 23.88 8.70
N HIS A 660 24.92 22.97 9.67
CA HIS A 660 24.29 21.68 9.45
C HIS A 660 22.98 21.63 10.24
N VAL A 661 21.87 21.54 9.51
CA VAL A 661 20.53 21.36 10.04
C VAL A 661 20.17 19.87 10.04
N HIS A 662 19.77 19.33 11.19
CA HIS A 662 19.31 17.97 11.38
C HIS A 662 17.89 17.93 11.95
N LEU A 663 17.02 17.11 11.37
CA LEU A 663 15.72 16.78 11.94
C LEU A 663 15.67 15.28 12.30
N PRO A 664 15.92 14.89 13.56
CA PRO A 664 15.98 13.50 14.03
C PRO A 664 14.70 12.69 13.75
N GLU A 665 14.78 11.36 13.68
CA GLU A 665 13.74 10.42 13.19
C GLU A 665 13.73 10.18 11.66
N GLY A 666 14.85 9.72 11.11
CA GLY A 666 15.07 9.51 9.67
C GLY A 666 14.29 8.36 8.99
N ALA A 667 13.22 7.83 9.60
CA ALA A 667 12.38 6.80 8.99
C ALA A 667 11.15 7.38 8.27
N VAL A 668 10.62 8.51 8.74
CA VAL A 668 9.43 9.17 8.20
C VAL A 668 9.85 10.38 7.36
N PRO A 669 9.49 10.46 6.07
CA PRO A 669 9.75 11.64 5.25
C PRO A 669 9.09 12.88 5.85
N LYS A 670 9.84 13.97 5.94
CA LYS A 670 9.33 15.26 6.45
C LYS A 670 9.34 16.26 5.32
N ASP A 671 8.16 16.62 4.85
CA ASP A 671 8.00 17.54 3.74
C ASP A 671 6.81 18.47 4.00
N GLY A 672 7.09 19.78 4.05
CA GLY A 672 6.10 20.81 4.35
C GLY A 672 6.71 22.06 5.00
N PRO A 673 6.35 23.27 4.56
CA PRO A 673 7.07 24.51 4.91
C PRO A 673 6.84 25.00 6.36
N SER A 674 5.97 24.33 7.12
CA SER A 674 5.48 24.76 8.43
C SER A 674 6.52 24.76 9.57
N ALA A 675 7.76 24.37 9.30
CA ALA A 675 8.90 24.42 10.22
C ALA A 675 9.78 25.68 10.03
N GLY A 676 9.43 26.57 9.09
CA GLY A 676 10.24 27.73 8.71
C GLY A 676 10.70 28.62 9.87
N ILE A 677 9.79 28.97 10.78
CA ILE A 677 10.16 29.82 11.94
C ILE A 677 11.06 29.08 12.95
N GLY A 678 10.91 27.76 13.08
CA GLY A 678 11.77 26.93 13.92
C GLY A 678 13.18 26.79 13.34
N LEU A 679 13.28 26.67 12.01
CA LEU A 679 14.55 26.67 11.29
C LEU A 679 15.32 27.97 11.53
N VAL A 680 14.68 29.13 11.34
CA VAL A 680 15.31 30.44 11.62
C VAL A 680 15.79 30.53 13.05
N THR A 681 14.94 30.15 14.02
CA THR A 681 15.28 30.20 15.44
C THR A 681 16.47 29.31 15.78
N SER A 682 16.53 28.10 15.23
CA SER A 682 17.65 27.17 15.47
C SER A 682 18.96 27.73 14.90
N ILE A 683 18.95 28.27 13.67
CA ILE A 683 20.13 28.84 13.02
C ILE A 683 20.64 30.08 13.78
N VAL A 684 19.74 30.99 14.19
CA VAL A 684 20.09 32.17 14.97
C VAL A 684 20.66 31.78 16.33
N SER A 685 20.04 30.82 17.02
CA SER A 685 20.52 30.32 18.31
C SER A 685 21.95 29.77 18.21
N THR A 686 22.25 28.93 17.21
CA THR A 686 23.59 28.37 17.03
C THR A 686 24.64 29.43 16.68
N LEU A 687 24.28 30.44 15.88
CA LEU A 687 25.22 31.49 15.48
C LEU A 687 25.49 32.52 16.57
N THR A 688 24.51 32.78 17.44
CA THR A 688 24.60 33.76 18.53
C THR A 688 25.04 33.13 19.85
N GLY A 689 24.83 31.82 20.02
CA GLY A 689 25.08 31.10 21.27
C GLY A 689 23.98 31.29 22.32
N VAL A 690 22.84 31.90 21.96
CA VAL A 690 21.72 32.13 22.89
C VAL A 690 20.83 30.88 22.94
N PRO A 691 20.61 30.25 24.11
CA PRO A 691 19.74 29.07 24.23
C PRO A 691 18.26 29.36 23.94
N VAL A 692 17.58 28.36 23.38
CA VAL A 692 16.13 28.35 23.13
C VAL A 692 15.40 27.79 24.36
N ARG A 693 14.25 28.38 24.70
CA ARG A 693 13.40 27.92 25.80
C ARG A 693 12.78 26.56 25.48
N ARG A 694 12.96 25.59 26.37
CA ARG A 694 12.45 24.20 26.26
C ARG A 694 10.92 24.10 26.30
N GLU A 695 10.29 25.10 26.91
CA GLU A 695 8.85 25.20 27.16
C GLU A 695 8.07 25.77 25.97
N VAL A 696 8.78 26.21 24.92
CA VAL A 696 8.21 26.87 23.75
C VAL A 696 8.26 25.94 22.55
N ALA A 697 7.09 25.61 21.99
CA ALA A 697 7.00 25.00 20.66
C ALA A 697 6.51 26.02 19.62
N MET A 698 6.86 25.81 18.36
CA MET A 698 6.49 26.74 17.30
C MET A 698 6.18 26.05 15.97
N THR A 699 5.28 26.66 15.20
CA THR A 699 5.00 26.27 13.81
C THR A 699 4.61 27.48 12.99
N GLY A 700 5.05 27.51 11.74
CA GLY A 700 4.82 28.63 10.84
C GLY A 700 5.76 28.55 9.65
N GLU A 701 5.24 28.84 8.47
CA GLU A 701 6.05 29.04 7.28
C GLU A 701 6.68 30.44 7.32
N VAL A 702 7.90 30.57 6.79
CA VAL A 702 8.65 31.83 6.76
C VAL A 702 8.92 32.27 5.34
N THR A 703 8.68 33.54 5.07
CA THR A 703 9.07 34.17 3.79
C THR A 703 10.48 34.74 3.86
N LEU A 704 11.10 35.03 2.72
CA LEU A 704 12.38 35.76 2.64
C LEU A 704 12.36 37.14 3.31
N ARG A 705 11.18 37.70 3.59
CA ARG A 705 11.00 38.99 4.27
C ARG A 705 10.76 38.85 5.78
N GLY A 706 10.65 37.63 6.31
CA GLY A 706 10.41 37.36 7.72
C GLY A 706 8.94 37.34 8.16
N ARG A 707 7.99 37.44 7.22
CA ARG A 707 6.56 37.24 7.53
C ARG A 707 6.28 35.76 7.82
N VAL A 708 5.42 35.52 8.81
CA VAL A 708 4.93 34.20 9.21
C VAL A 708 3.61 33.90 8.49
N LEU A 709 3.56 32.85 7.69
CA LEU A 709 2.40 32.46 6.89
C LEU A 709 1.56 31.37 7.59
N PRO A 710 0.24 31.29 7.29
CA PRO A 710 -0.65 30.31 7.91
C PRO A 710 -0.28 28.88 7.57
N ILE A 711 -0.64 27.98 8.48
CA ILE A 711 -0.36 26.53 8.39
C ILE A 711 -1.64 25.72 8.55
N GLY A 712 -1.61 24.47 8.05
CA GLY A 712 -2.67 23.47 8.27
C GLY A 712 -2.45 22.60 9.52
N GLY A 713 -3.50 21.91 9.96
CA GLY A 713 -3.42 20.91 11.02
C GLY A 713 -3.13 21.46 12.41
N LEU A 714 -3.59 22.69 12.71
CA LEU A 714 -3.30 23.38 13.97
C LEU A 714 -3.77 22.59 15.19
N LYS A 715 -4.97 22.00 15.13
CA LYS A 715 -5.54 21.21 16.23
C LYS A 715 -4.63 20.05 16.63
N GLU A 716 -4.18 19.27 15.66
CA GLU A 716 -3.31 18.11 15.89
C GLU A 716 -1.95 18.53 16.44
N LYS A 717 -1.39 19.63 15.92
CA LYS A 717 -0.12 20.20 16.38
C LYS A 717 -0.20 20.67 17.83
N LEU A 718 -1.29 21.35 18.22
CA LEU A 718 -1.50 21.79 19.60
C LEU A 718 -1.73 20.61 20.55
N LEU A 719 -2.46 19.58 20.12
CA LEU A 719 -2.59 18.34 20.88
C LEU A 719 -1.22 17.68 21.11
N ALA A 720 -0.33 17.71 20.13
CA ALA A 720 1.02 17.21 20.26
C ALA A 720 1.84 18.00 21.29
N ALA A 721 1.76 19.33 21.24
CA ALA A 721 2.40 20.22 22.20
C ALA A 721 1.96 19.93 23.65
N MET A 722 0.65 19.86 23.87
CA MET A 722 0.08 19.56 25.19
C MET A 722 0.53 18.17 25.70
N ARG A 723 0.52 17.14 24.85
CA ARG A 723 1.01 15.79 25.21
C ARG A 723 2.51 15.76 25.51
N GLY A 724 3.28 16.62 24.86
CA GLY A 724 4.71 16.76 25.06
C GLY A 724 5.10 17.59 26.27
N GLY A 725 4.13 18.12 27.03
CA GLY A 725 4.38 18.93 28.22
C GLY A 725 4.85 20.36 27.90
N ILE A 726 4.65 20.83 26.67
CA ILE A 726 4.94 22.21 26.26
C ILE A 726 3.89 23.13 26.87
N THR A 727 4.30 24.28 27.40
CA THR A 727 3.40 25.26 28.02
C THR A 727 3.01 26.38 27.07
N THR A 728 3.94 26.82 26.21
CA THR A 728 3.74 27.95 25.29
C THR A 728 3.89 27.51 23.83
N VAL A 729 2.94 27.90 22.97
CA VAL A 729 2.98 27.58 21.54
C VAL A 729 2.86 28.84 20.68
N LEU A 730 3.83 29.04 19.79
CA LEU A 730 3.83 30.14 18.81
C LEU A 730 3.17 29.68 17.51
N ILE A 731 2.16 30.43 17.06
CA ILE A 731 1.36 30.11 15.86
C ILE A 731 1.26 31.32 14.92
N PRO A 732 1.02 31.14 13.62
CA PRO A 732 0.81 32.26 12.71
C PRO A 732 -0.44 33.06 13.09
N GLN A 733 -0.39 34.40 12.97
CA GLN A 733 -1.50 35.29 13.31
C GLN A 733 -2.80 34.94 12.55
N GLU A 734 -2.70 34.56 11.27
CA GLU A 734 -3.87 34.22 10.45
C GLU A 734 -4.59 32.93 10.90
N ASN A 735 -3.94 32.09 11.70
CA ASN A 735 -4.53 30.86 12.27
C ASN A 735 -5.30 31.11 13.57
N GLU A 736 -5.34 32.34 14.09
CA GLU A 736 -6.12 32.68 15.30
C GLU A 736 -7.60 32.33 15.15
N LYS A 737 -8.16 32.45 13.95
CA LYS A 737 -9.54 32.05 13.61
C LYS A 737 -9.81 30.56 13.86
N ASP A 738 -8.81 29.70 13.69
CA ASP A 738 -8.94 28.24 13.83
C ASP A 738 -9.00 27.83 15.32
N LEU A 739 -8.62 28.74 16.23
CA LEU A 739 -8.72 28.51 17.67
C LEU A 739 -10.18 28.33 18.13
N ALA A 740 -11.14 28.94 17.42
CA ALA A 740 -12.58 28.87 17.72
C ALA A 740 -13.15 27.43 17.65
N ASP A 741 -12.48 26.54 16.91
CA ASP A 741 -12.89 25.15 16.75
C ASP A 741 -12.19 24.18 17.71
N LEU A 742 -11.28 24.67 18.55
CA LEU A 742 -10.57 23.85 19.53
C LEU A 742 -11.40 23.54 20.78
N PRO A 743 -11.27 22.34 21.38
CA PRO A 743 -11.93 22.03 22.64
C PRO A 743 -11.33 22.84 23.80
N ALA A 744 -12.14 23.05 24.85
CA ALA A 744 -11.80 23.93 25.97
C ALA A 744 -10.54 23.50 26.75
N ASN A 745 -10.26 22.20 26.82
CA ASN A 745 -9.08 21.66 27.48
C ASN A 745 -7.76 22.15 26.85
N ILE A 746 -7.68 22.22 25.51
CA ILE A 746 -6.48 22.71 24.80
C ILE A 746 -6.28 24.20 25.07
N ARG A 747 -7.37 24.99 24.99
CA ARG A 747 -7.29 26.45 25.19
C ARG A 747 -6.88 26.84 26.61
N GLN A 748 -7.22 26.02 27.60
CA GLN A 748 -6.87 26.26 29.00
C GLN A 748 -5.50 25.68 29.36
N GLY A 749 -5.06 24.61 28.68
CA GLY A 749 -3.81 23.91 28.96
C GLY A 749 -2.56 24.48 28.30
N LEU A 750 -2.70 25.35 27.29
CA LEU A 750 -1.59 25.95 26.53
C LEU A 750 -1.71 27.47 26.46
N GLU A 751 -0.59 28.16 26.62
CA GLU A 751 -0.46 29.57 26.25
C GLU A 751 -0.18 29.68 24.75
N ILE A 752 -1.21 30.04 23.97
CA ILE A 752 -1.10 30.15 22.51
C ILE A 752 -0.85 31.61 22.14
N VAL A 753 0.28 31.89 21.47
CA VAL A 753 0.69 33.25 21.08
C VAL A 753 0.70 33.38 19.56
N PRO A 754 -0.23 34.15 18.97
CA PRO A 754 -0.22 34.46 17.55
C PRO A 754 0.92 35.43 17.21
N VAL A 755 1.69 35.11 16.17
CA VAL A 755 2.84 35.90 15.69
C VAL A 755 2.72 36.22 14.20
N SER A 756 3.17 37.42 13.83
CA SER A 756 3.11 37.92 12.44
C SER A 756 4.49 37.94 11.76
N HIS A 757 5.55 38.03 12.55
CA HIS A 757 6.91 38.22 12.07
C HIS A 757 7.93 37.41 12.89
N VAL A 758 9.01 36.98 12.25
CA VAL A 758 10.06 36.16 12.90
C VAL A 758 10.76 36.88 14.07
N ASP A 759 10.85 38.20 14.04
CA ASP A 759 11.42 38.97 15.16
C ASP A 759 10.64 38.76 16.47
N GLU A 760 9.31 38.60 16.37
CA GLU A 760 8.46 38.28 17.52
C GLU A 760 8.75 36.88 18.03
N VAL A 761 8.95 35.92 17.11
CA VAL A 761 9.30 34.54 17.42
C VAL A 761 10.62 34.47 18.19
N LEU A 762 11.69 35.11 17.68
CA LEU A 762 13.02 35.09 18.31
C LEU A 762 12.98 35.68 19.72
N ARG A 763 12.24 36.79 19.91
CA ARG A 763 12.08 37.44 21.22
C ARG A 763 11.36 36.57 22.25
N LEU A 764 10.38 35.77 21.82
CA LEU A 764 9.60 34.89 22.70
C LEU A 764 10.31 33.54 22.95
N ALA A 765 11.03 33.04 21.95
CA ALA A 765 11.64 31.71 21.98
C ALA A 765 13.03 31.69 22.65
N LEU A 766 13.82 32.75 22.55
CA LEU A 766 15.17 32.80 23.12
C LEU A 766 15.15 33.14 24.62
N THR A 767 16.17 32.69 25.33
CA THR A 767 16.35 32.95 26.78
C THR A 767 16.88 34.36 27.07
N GLY A 768 17.61 34.96 26.14
CA GLY A 768 18.16 36.33 26.25
C GLY A 768 17.90 37.19 25.01
N PRO A 769 18.00 38.52 25.12
CA PRO A 769 17.84 39.42 23.98
C PRO A 769 19.00 39.30 22.99
N LEU A 770 18.71 39.54 21.71
CA LEU A 770 19.72 39.67 20.67
C LEU A 770 20.25 41.10 20.65
N GLU A 771 21.56 41.28 20.67
CA GLU A 771 22.22 42.59 20.61
C GLU A 771 22.69 42.87 19.18
N ALA A 772 22.18 43.93 18.56
CA ALA A 772 22.60 44.31 17.22
C ALA A 772 24.07 44.77 17.22
N ILE A 773 24.79 44.42 16.16
CA ILE A 773 26.15 44.92 15.89
C ILE A 773 26.11 45.95 14.77
N ASP A 774 26.97 46.96 14.88
CA ASP A 774 27.30 47.82 13.76
C ASP A 774 28.33 47.08 12.89
N TRP A 775 28.07 46.99 11.59
CA TRP A 775 28.93 46.30 10.63
C TRP A 775 29.06 47.14 9.38
N THR A 776 30.25 47.71 9.17
CA THR A 776 30.53 48.64 8.06
C THR A 776 31.26 47.94 6.92
N ASP A 777 31.24 48.54 5.72
CA ASP A 777 32.01 48.06 4.56
C ASP A 777 33.52 47.95 4.88
N ALA A 778 34.02 48.80 5.78
CA ALA A 778 35.40 48.74 6.27
C ALA A 778 35.69 47.48 7.10
N ASP A 779 34.73 47.04 7.92
CA ASP A 779 34.83 45.80 8.67
C ASP A 779 34.78 44.57 7.75
N GLU A 780 34.01 44.63 6.67
CA GLU A 780 33.95 43.57 5.67
C GLU A 780 35.27 43.43 4.91
N LEU A 781 35.88 44.54 4.51
CA LEU A 781 37.20 44.58 3.87
C LEU A 781 38.33 44.10 4.81
N ALA A 782 38.27 44.43 6.10
CA ALA A 782 39.28 44.02 7.09
C ALA A 782 39.33 42.51 7.36
N VAL A 783 38.25 41.79 7.01
CA VAL A 783 38.10 40.35 7.29
C VAL A 783 38.41 39.48 6.08
N GLN A 784 38.61 40.09 4.90
CA GLN A 784 39.09 39.40 3.70
C GLN A 784 40.55 38.95 3.87
N PRO A 785 40.93 37.74 3.43
CA PRO A 785 42.33 37.34 3.44
C PRO A 785 43.14 38.29 2.54
N PRO A 786 44.38 38.65 2.91
CA PRO A 786 45.21 39.53 2.08
C PRO A 786 45.37 38.92 0.69
N ALA A 787 45.26 39.77 -0.34
CA ALA A 787 45.43 39.36 -1.73
C ALA A 787 46.73 38.55 -1.89
N ALA A 788 46.65 37.38 -2.52
CA ALA A 788 47.81 36.55 -2.79
C ALA A 788 48.85 37.38 -3.56
N VAL A 789 50.03 37.57 -2.96
CA VAL A 789 51.15 38.27 -3.59
C VAL A 789 51.50 37.51 -4.87
N PRO A 790 51.50 38.14 -6.07
CA PRO A 790 51.91 37.48 -7.29
C PRO A 790 53.37 37.02 -7.13
N GLY A 791 53.62 35.73 -7.28
CA GLY A 791 54.96 35.16 -7.22
C GLY A 791 55.89 35.86 -8.21
N ILE A 792 57.03 36.32 -7.72
CA ILE A 792 58.11 36.90 -8.52
C ILE A 792 58.55 35.84 -9.53
N GLY A 793 58.39 36.14 -10.83
CA GLY A 793 58.67 35.22 -11.92
C GLY A 793 60.12 34.75 -11.90
N GLU A 794 60.31 33.43 -11.92
CA GLU A 794 61.61 32.81 -12.17
C GLU A 794 62.09 33.16 -13.58
N VAL A 795 63.27 33.77 -13.60
CA VAL A 795 64.07 34.09 -14.77
C VAL A 795 64.43 32.78 -15.48
N ARG A 796 63.99 32.66 -16.75
CA ARG A 796 64.48 31.63 -17.68
C ARG A 796 65.99 31.77 -17.83
N HIS A 797 66.73 30.72 -17.50
CA HIS A 797 68.07 30.49 -18.06
C HIS A 797 68.03 29.30 -19.02
N HIS A 798 68.72 29.50 -20.14
CA HIS A 798 68.78 28.72 -21.37
C HIS A 798 69.11 27.24 -21.22
#